data_AF-A0A815IXD6-F1
#
_entry.id   AF-A0A815IXD6-F1
#
_cell.length_a   1.000
_cell.length_b   1.000
_cell.length_c   1.000
_cell.angle_alpha   90.00
_cell.angle_beta   90.00
_cell.angle_gamma   90.00
#
_symmetry.space_group_name_H-M   'P 1'
#
loop_
_entity.id
_entity.type
_entity.pdbx_description
1 polymer ?
#
loop_
_entity_poly.entity_id
_entity_poly.type
_entity_poly.pdbx_seq_one_letter_code
_entity_poly.pdbx_strand_id
1 'polypeptide(L)'
;MNSISFFVNGKEIIDCNVEPEWTVLWYLRNKLRLTGSKLGCGEGGCGACTVLISQCIDRESGEIEHRTINACLAPLCSIDGCHIITVEGLGSVNKSNLHSVQTRLGELSASQCGFCTPGMVMSLYGTLISKDNILPTIHDIEESFDGNLCRCTGYRPILDAAKTFACDIDKLYHEKSLSLSSTTFDKCSSYIQKNSSPINKIEFPSKLLNYIPQSIHIKGSIDWYRPVSLHELLNLRHTYPGNQSKLIFGNTTVQIERKYRKIHSSRLISITHIKELQEIKRTKDSIYFGAGITFTHLKSKLIEWNNDNDHFSKALLHQLKHFASTQIRNVASLGGNIIAASPISDINPILETAGAILELHRADQTEVRRILLSDFYLGDRRVSMADNEVLVGIHIPLPNSSTNKFFLQSYKQARRRDDSKGIVSGGFQVELEQTNLDNNQWKIVSICFSFGGMASKTIQAKHTQQQLIGLPWTKETINQTYQLLLGEMPLDELSQGGQIEYRRTLVQSFLFKFYSYVCNELRQSINDLSILDYNRPISHAQQTIPERPQTQKVVGKPLPHRSTYLHTTGEAVYVDDMPSLVNTLHAALVLSTKPNARIKHIDIEAASKVPGFVEFVDHRDVPGTNKPNGPLPDEEVFVTSIALCIGAIIGVVICETEHAAQIAADLVKIDYELLSPTILSIDDAINHESYFGNETCLQRGDVEKAFADAEHILEETIYIGGQEHFYMETNSCIVIPSHDDNEITIHAGVQSPLAVQQTASLVLNRDVSRIICHVKRIGGAFGGKESRALPHCLAIAVAAVKVNRPVRINLDRYTDIRITGHRHPYKIKYKVGFTKEGRLLGLDIHMWNNAGCTLDASQAVMELGMLHMGNTYQFHNIKIHGRVCKTHTSSNTAFRGFGGPQSVLGCETIIEHIAAYLKCDPFSIRTLNLFQEGDMTHYGQILENWNVPRILNELKISSDFIQRQINVQEFNQQNIYRKRGISLIPVKFGIGFSVQYYNQAGALVHIYQDGSVVLTHGGVELGQGLHTKMISIAAEVLGCNLDRIRISETSTDKIHNMSPTGGSVSADLNGMAIKHACEQLRQRLDTLIVDNNDNISWEKLIDKAYYARIDLCARGFYITPNMFDADFSQNKATYNYFSQGAAVTEVELDVLTGSWHLLRADILMDVGTSLNPEIDIGQIEGGFMQGMGLYTMEELIWGDYTNNKWIEPGELFTSGPDTYKIPSFSDTPIDFRVSLLSNSFNPRAVYSSKGIGEPPFVLGISA
;
A
#
# COMPACT_ATOMS: atom_id res chain seq x y z
N MET A 1 -0.09 -2.66 -42.64
CA MET A 1 0.19 -1.24 -42.31
C MET A 1 0.83 -1.22 -40.94
N ASN A 2 1.89 -0.43 -40.74
CA ASN A 2 2.66 -0.37 -39.49
C ASN A 2 2.15 0.74 -38.54
N SER A 3 0.88 1.14 -38.64
CA SER A 3 0.34 2.26 -37.87
C SER A 3 -0.86 1.85 -37.03
N ILE A 4 -0.96 2.43 -35.84
CA ILE A 4 -2.18 2.42 -35.03
C ILE A 4 -2.80 3.82 -35.01
N SER A 5 -4.13 3.87 -34.89
CA SER A 5 -4.91 5.11 -34.82
C SER A 5 -5.86 5.04 -33.64
N PHE A 6 -5.74 5.99 -32.73
CA PHE A 6 -6.54 6.05 -31.50
C PHE A 6 -6.67 7.50 -31.03
N PHE A 7 -7.41 7.72 -29.96
CA PHE A 7 -7.60 9.04 -29.38
C PHE A 7 -7.08 9.09 -27.95
N VAL A 8 -6.49 10.23 -27.55
CA VAL A 8 -6.15 10.53 -26.16
C VAL A 8 -6.74 11.88 -25.79
N ASN A 9 -7.62 11.91 -24.79
CA ASN A 9 -8.29 13.14 -24.32
C ASN A 9 -8.94 13.93 -25.47
N GLY A 10 -9.57 13.22 -26.43
CA GLY A 10 -10.26 13.82 -27.58
C GLY A 10 -9.34 14.18 -28.75
N LYS A 11 -8.02 14.05 -28.62
CA LYS A 11 -7.05 14.29 -29.69
C LYS A 11 -6.71 13.00 -30.43
N GLU A 12 -6.83 13.01 -31.75
CA GLU A 12 -6.42 11.92 -32.63
C GLU A 12 -4.90 11.74 -32.62
N ILE A 13 -4.47 10.48 -32.50
CA ILE A 13 -3.07 10.06 -32.55
C ILE A 13 -2.96 8.98 -33.62
N ILE A 14 -2.12 9.23 -34.61
CA ILE A 14 -1.73 8.26 -35.64
C ILE A 14 -0.22 8.10 -35.50
N ASP A 15 0.22 6.89 -35.14
CA ASP A 15 1.62 6.60 -34.91
C ASP A 15 2.06 5.45 -35.80
N CYS A 16 3.08 5.69 -36.64
CA CYS A 16 3.67 4.72 -37.55
C CYS A 16 4.96 4.08 -37.02
N ASN A 17 5.45 4.52 -35.86
CA ASN A 17 6.67 4.05 -35.21
C ASN A 17 6.34 3.51 -33.82
N VAL A 18 5.53 2.45 -33.81
CA VAL A 18 5.04 1.79 -32.60
C VAL A 18 5.91 0.58 -32.30
N GLU A 19 6.34 0.45 -31.05
CA GLU A 19 6.97 -0.76 -30.54
C GLU A 19 5.93 -1.60 -29.77
N PRO A 20 5.66 -2.85 -30.19
CA PRO A 20 4.79 -3.80 -29.49
C PRO A 20 5.03 -3.99 -27.99
N GLU A 21 6.22 -3.72 -27.48
CA GLU A 21 6.51 -3.80 -26.04
C GLU A 21 6.03 -2.59 -25.23
N TRP A 22 5.69 -1.48 -25.89
CA TRP A 22 5.20 -0.30 -25.18
C TRP A 22 3.86 -0.57 -24.51
N THR A 23 3.78 -0.18 -23.25
CA THR A 23 2.51 -0.12 -22.51
C THR A 23 1.84 1.23 -22.73
N VAL A 24 0.53 1.30 -22.52
CA VAL A 24 -0.21 2.57 -22.54
C VAL A 24 0.42 3.57 -21.56
N LEU A 25 0.79 3.14 -20.35
CA LEU A 25 1.42 4.02 -19.35
C LEU A 25 2.75 4.59 -19.84
N TRP A 26 3.61 3.75 -20.41
CA TRP A 26 4.90 4.21 -20.95
C TRP A 26 4.68 5.25 -22.05
N TYR A 27 3.74 5.01 -22.96
CA TYR A 27 3.45 5.90 -24.07
C TYR A 27 2.91 7.26 -23.62
N LEU A 28 1.95 7.26 -22.68
CA LEU A 28 1.38 8.47 -22.08
C LEU A 28 2.48 9.34 -21.45
N ARG A 29 3.34 8.74 -20.61
CA ARG A 29 4.36 9.47 -19.84
C ARG A 29 5.55 9.90 -20.69
N ASN A 30 6.06 9.02 -21.55
CA ASN A 30 7.33 9.24 -22.25
C ASN A 30 7.16 9.89 -23.63
N LYS A 31 6.12 9.51 -24.39
CA LYS A 31 5.90 10.06 -25.74
C LYS A 31 4.95 11.24 -25.74
N LEU A 32 3.82 11.15 -25.03
CA LEU A 32 2.81 12.23 -24.99
C LEU A 32 3.04 13.26 -23.87
N ARG A 33 3.92 12.96 -22.89
CA ARG A 33 4.18 13.80 -21.72
C ARG A 33 2.93 14.11 -20.89
N LEU A 34 2.00 13.15 -20.83
CA LEU A 34 0.86 13.11 -19.92
C LEU A 34 1.25 12.30 -18.68
N THR A 35 1.83 12.97 -17.71
CA THR A 35 2.46 12.36 -16.53
C THR A 35 1.50 12.19 -15.35
N GLY A 36 0.22 12.53 -15.49
CA GLY A 36 -0.79 12.39 -14.44
C GLY A 36 -1.04 10.94 -14.05
N SER A 37 -1.08 10.01 -15.01
CA SER A 37 -1.07 8.58 -14.73
C SER A 37 0.29 8.13 -14.21
N LYS A 38 0.32 7.43 -13.06
CA LYS A 38 1.55 7.14 -12.32
C LYS A 38 1.92 5.65 -12.34
N LEU A 39 3.22 5.35 -12.27
CA LEU A 39 3.74 3.99 -12.05
C LEU A 39 3.94 3.74 -10.55
N GLY A 40 3.07 2.94 -9.92
CA GLY A 40 3.21 2.57 -8.51
C GLY A 40 3.70 1.14 -8.25
N CYS A 41 3.41 0.20 -9.15
CA CYS A 41 3.84 -1.20 -9.02
C CYS A 41 4.25 -1.87 -10.35
N GLY A 42 3.49 -1.62 -11.42
CA GLY A 42 3.72 -2.26 -12.72
C GLY A 42 3.15 -3.67 -12.86
N GLU A 43 2.30 -4.11 -11.92
CA GLU A 43 1.69 -5.45 -11.90
C GLU A 43 0.15 -5.44 -11.75
N GLY A 44 -0.48 -4.27 -11.76
CA GLY A 44 -1.95 -4.13 -11.70
C GLY A 44 -2.53 -3.92 -10.30
N GLY A 45 -1.86 -4.39 -9.24
CA GLY A 45 -2.41 -4.40 -7.88
C GLY A 45 -2.45 -3.07 -7.09
N CYS A 46 -2.18 -1.92 -7.71
CA CYS A 46 -2.19 -0.62 -6.99
C CYS A 46 -3.11 0.47 -7.55
N GLY A 47 -3.55 0.34 -8.80
CA GLY A 47 -4.48 1.30 -9.43
C GLY A 47 -3.93 2.72 -9.70
N ALA A 48 -2.69 3.06 -9.36
CA ALA A 48 -2.12 4.39 -9.59
C ALA A 48 -2.02 4.79 -11.09
N CYS A 49 -2.01 3.78 -11.97
CA CYS A 49 -1.98 3.93 -13.43
C CYS A 49 -3.38 3.83 -14.08
N THR A 50 -4.46 3.91 -13.30
CA THR A 50 -5.82 3.73 -13.84
C THR A 50 -6.12 4.82 -14.88
N VAL A 51 -6.61 4.39 -16.04
CA VAL A 51 -7.15 5.25 -17.11
C VAL A 51 -8.47 4.66 -17.58
N LEU A 52 -9.27 5.46 -18.28
CA LEU A 52 -10.50 5.01 -18.89
C LEU A 52 -10.28 4.75 -20.39
N ILE A 53 -10.79 3.62 -20.88
CA ILE A 53 -10.88 3.30 -22.29
C ILE A 53 -12.34 3.33 -22.71
N SER A 54 -12.62 4.06 -23.79
CA SER A 54 -13.92 4.08 -24.45
C SER A 54 -13.81 3.47 -25.84
N GLN A 55 -14.76 2.63 -26.22
CA GLN A 55 -14.82 2.00 -27.54
C GLN A 55 -16.28 1.82 -27.99
N CYS A 56 -16.55 1.92 -29.29
CA CYS A 56 -17.85 1.56 -29.84
C CYS A 56 -17.95 0.03 -29.95
N ILE A 57 -18.89 -0.58 -29.23
CA ILE A 57 -19.08 -2.04 -29.20
C ILE A 57 -20.17 -2.51 -30.15
N ASP A 58 -21.16 -1.66 -30.44
CA ASP A 58 -22.17 -1.88 -31.46
C ASP A 58 -22.32 -0.63 -32.33
N ARG A 59 -22.08 -0.81 -33.63
CA ARG A 59 -22.11 0.28 -34.62
C ARG A 59 -23.52 0.62 -35.09
N GLU A 60 -24.45 -0.34 -35.02
CA GLU A 60 -25.83 -0.11 -35.45
C GLU A 60 -26.58 0.73 -34.44
N SER A 61 -26.43 0.42 -33.15
CA SER A 61 -26.99 1.23 -32.06
C SER A 61 -26.14 2.44 -31.69
N GLY A 62 -24.84 2.43 -32.04
CA GLY A 62 -23.87 3.43 -31.58
C GLY A 62 -23.48 3.27 -30.12
N GLU A 63 -23.68 2.08 -29.54
CA GLU A 63 -23.36 1.78 -28.13
C GLU A 63 -21.85 1.93 -27.86
N ILE A 64 -21.52 2.69 -26.82
CA ILE A 64 -20.16 2.96 -26.37
C ILE A 64 -19.95 2.29 -25.01
N GLU A 65 -18.91 1.46 -24.93
CA GLU A 65 -18.46 0.87 -23.68
C GLU A 65 -17.37 1.75 -23.05
N HIS A 66 -17.52 2.05 -21.76
CA HIS A 66 -16.52 2.72 -20.94
C HIS A 66 -15.99 1.76 -19.88
N ARG A 67 -14.67 1.52 -19.88
CA ARG A 67 -14.02 0.63 -18.90
C ARG A 67 -12.73 1.22 -18.35
N THR A 68 -12.53 1.07 -17.05
CA THR A 68 -11.25 1.42 -16.40
C THR A 68 -10.26 0.28 -16.56
N ILE A 69 -9.00 0.60 -16.81
CA ILE A 69 -7.92 -0.39 -16.98
C ILE A 69 -6.65 0.05 -16.26
N ASN A 70 -5.73 -0.88 -16.01
CA ASN A 70 -4.37 -0.56 -15.59
C ASN A 70 -3.49 -0.26 -16.81
N ALA A 71 -3.11 1.00 -17.01
CA ALA A 71 -2.28 1.39 -18.15
C ALA A 71 -0.88 0.73 -18.15
N CYS A 72 -0.38 0.28 -17.00
CA CYS A 72 0.91 -0.40 -16.90
C CYS A 72 0.92 -1.83 -17.47
N LEU A 73 -0.26 -2.45 -17.63
CA LEU A 73 -0.39 -3.81 -18.16
C LEU A 73 -0.89 -3.82 -19.61
N ALA A 74 -1.62 -2.78 -20.03
CA ALA A 74 -2.20 -2.72 -21.36
C ALA A 74 -1.14 -2.45 -22.44
N PRO A 75 -0.95 -3.35 -23.42
CA PRO A 75 -0.13 -3.07 -24.60
C PRO A 75 -0.69 -1.88 -25.38
N LEU A 76 0.17 -1.00 -25.87
CA LEU A 76 -0.27 0.11 -26.71
C LEU A 76 -0.92 -0.39 -28.01
N CYS A 77 -0.41 -1.49 -28.58
CA CYS A 77 -0.96 -2.06 -29.80
C CYS A 77 -2.40 -2.59 -29.63
N SER A 78 -2.87 -2.83 -28.40
CA SER A 78 -4.25 -3.28 -28.15
C SER A 78 -5.28 -2.16 -28.08
N ILE A 79 -4.85 -0.88 -28.10
CA ILE A 79 -5.77 0.28 -28.01
C ILE A 79 -6.06 0.95 -29.36
N ASP A 80 -5.62 0.35 -30.46
CA ASP A 80 -5.97 0.79 -31.81
C ASP A 80 -7.50 0.79 -32.00
N GLY A 81 -8.06 1.93 -32.42
CA GLY A 81 -9.51 2.15 -32.52
C GLY A 81 -10.20 2.57 -31.22
N CYS A 82 -9.46 2.84 -30.14
CA CYS A 82 -10.03 3.25 -28.85
C CYS A 82 -9.83 4.74 -28.54
N HIS A 83 -10.56 5.23 -27.53
CA HIS A 83 -10.35 6.54 -26.91
C HIS A 83 -9.89 6.39 -25.47
N ILE A 84 -8.66 6.82 -25.20
CA ILE A 84 -8.07 6.88 -23.87
C ILE A 84 -8.43 8.22 -23.23
N ILE A 85 -8.96 8.17 -22.02
CA ILE A 85 -9.19 9.36 -21.18
C ILE A 85 -8.32 9.21 -19.93
N THR A 86 -7.46 10.20 -19.71
CA THR A 86 -6.59 10.31 -18.53
C THR A 86 -7.12 11.38 -17.58
N VAL A 87 -6.47 11.53 -16.42
CA VAL A 87 -6.85 12.52 -15.41
C VAL A 87 -6.81 13.96 -15.96
N GLU A 88 -5.83 14.26 -16.82
CA GLU A 88 -5.67 15.55 -17.49
C GLU A 88 -6.80 15.83 -18.50
N GLY A 89 -7.45 14.78 -19.00
CA GLY A 89 -8.59 14.88 -19.92
C GLY A 89 -9.86 15.38 -19.24
N LEU A 90 -9.98 15.23 -17.92
CA LEU A 90 -11.16 15.67 -17.17
C LEU A 90 -11.15 17.17 -16.87
N GLY A 91 -9.97 17.74 -16.60
CA GLY A 91 -9.82 19.13 -16.19
C GLY A 91 -8.40 19.47 -15.73
N SER A 92 -8.11 20.77 -15.64
CA SER A 92 -6.79 21.33 -15.33
C SER A 92 -6.93 22.55 -14.42
N VAL A 93 -5.98 22.73 -13.48
CA VAL A 93 -5.94 23.93 -12.63
C VAL A 93 -5.63 25.15 -13.48
N ASN A 94 -4.67 25.03 -14.41
CA ASN A 94 -4.23 26.13 -15.27
C ASN A 94 -5.35 26.66 -16.19
N LYS A 95 -6.30 25.80 -16.57
CA LYS A 95 -7.46 26.18 -17.40
C LYS A 95 -8.70 26.54 -16.58
N SER A 96 -8.63 26.46 -15.24
CA SER A 96 -9.74 26.74 -14.33
C SER A 96 -11.03 25.96 -14.67
N ASN A 97 -10.88 24.72 -15.14
CA ASN A 97 -11.99 23.89 -15.65
C ASN A 97 -12.05 22.51 -14.97
N LEU A 98 -11.83 22.48 -13.65
CA LEU A 98 -11.82 21.24 -12.88
C LEU A 98 -13.15 20.47 -13.03
N HIS A 99 -13.03 19.17 -13.25
CA HIS A 99 -14.18 18.27 -13.24
C HIS A 99 -14.74 18.14 -11.81
N SER A 100 -16.04 17.90 -11.67
CA SER A 100 -16.70 17.77 -10.35
C SER A 100 -16.04 16.71 -9.45
N VAL A 101 -15.61 15.58 -10.02
CA VAL A 101 -14.81 14.55 -9.32
C VAL A 101 -13.51 15.15 -8.77
N GLN A 102 -12.76 15.90 -9.59
CA GLN A 102 -11.48 16.49 -9.19
C GLN A 102 -11.67 17.56 -8.09
N THR A 103 -12.73 18.36 -8.20
CA THR A 103 -13.08 19.40 -7.22
C THR A 103 -13.49 18.78 -5.89
N ARG A 104 -14.42 17.82 -5.88
CA ARG A 104 -14.93 17.22 -4.63
C ARG A 104 -13.86 16.45 -3.88
N LEU A 105 -13.06 15.63 -4.57
CA LEU A 105 -11.92 14.96 -3.93
C LEU A 105 -10.89 15.98 -3.41
N GLY A 106 -10.70 17.09 -4.12
CA GLY A 106 -9.80 18.15 -3.71
C GLY A 106 -10.24 18.85 -2.42
N GLU A 107 -11.49 19.32 -2.39
CA GLU A 107 -12.08 20.11 -1.30
C GLU A 107 -12.39 19.30 -0.04
N LEU A 108 -12.70 18.01 -0.20
CA LEU A 108 -13.01 17.07 0.88
C LEU A 108 -11.77 16.26 1.30
N SER A 109 -10.58 16.77 0.98
CA SER A 109 -9.32 16.32 1.58
C SER A 109 -8.99 14.85 1.34
N ALA A 110 -9.43 14.33 0.18
CA ALA A 110 -9.20 12.96 -0.27
C ALA A 110 -7.76 12.74 -0.80
N SER A 111 -6.83 13.65 -0.54
CA SER A 111 -5.46 13.61 -1.05
C SER A 111 -4.45 14.13 -0.03
N GLN A 112 -3.41 13.33 0.22
CA GLN A 112 -2.23 13.69 1.01
C GLN A 112 -1.00 13.77 0.10
N CYS A 113 -0.24 12.68 -0.08
CA CYS A 113 0.97 12.71 -0.92
C CYS A 113 0.67 12.93 -2.41
N GLY A 114 -0.57 12.65 -2.85
CA GLY A 114 -1.07 12.91 -4.20
C GLY A 114 -0.83 11.83 -5.25
N PHE A 115 0.05 10.86 -4.99
CA PHE A 115 0.52 9.94 -6.04
C PHE A 115 -0.55 8.93 -6.51
N CYS A 116 -1.39 8.44 -5.59
CA CYS A 116 -2.52 7.55 -5.94
C CYS A 116 -3.75 8.30 -6.45
N THR A 117 -3.83 9.62 -6.23
CA THR A 117 -5.03 10.43 -6.46
C THR A 117 -5.52 10.39 -7.91
N PRO A 118 -4.66 10.48 -8.95
CA PRO A 118 -5.09 10.30 -10.34
C PRO A 118 -5.83 8.99 -10.59
N GLY A 119 -5.32 7.88 -10.04
CA GLY A 119 -5.96 6.58 -10.15
C GLY A 119 -7.33 6.52 -9.47
N MET A 120 -7.46 7.12 -8.28
CA MET A 120 -8.73 7.23 -7.55
C MET A 120 -9.77 8.05 -8.33
N VAL A 121 -9.34 9.18 -8.90
CA VAL A 121 -10.18 10.04 -9.76
C VAL A 121 -10.70 9.26 -10.96
N MET A 122 -9.83 8.52 -11.64
CA MET A 122 -10.22 7.77 -12.84
C MET A 122 -11.11 6.56 -12.53
N SER A 123 -10.90 5.87 -11.42
CA SER A 123 -11.78 4.78 -10.97
C SER A 123 -13.20 5.30 -10.68
N LEU A 124 -13.32 6.37 -9.89
CA LEU A 124 -14.61 6.96 -9.56
C LEU A 124 -15.30 7.52 -10.81
N TYR A 125 -14.57 8.25 -11.66
CA TYR A 125 -15.13 8.77 -12.91
C TYR A 125 -15.64 7.64 -13.81
N GLY A 126 -14.88 6.55 -13.95
CA GLY A 126 -15.30 5.37 -14.71
C GLY A 126 -16.58 4.75 -14.18
N THR A 127 -16.71 4.58 -12.87
CA THR A 127 -17.96 4.09 -12.25
C THR A 127 -19.13 5.02 -12.54
N LEU A 128 -18.95 6.35 -12.42
CA LEU A 128 -20.01 7.33 -12.63
C LEU A 128 -20.56 7.40 -14.05
N ILE A 129 -19.77 6.99 -15.05
CA ILE A 129 -20.19 7.02 -16.45
C ILE A 129 -20.42 5.63 -17.05
N SER A 130 -20.16 4.56 -16.30
CA SER A 130 -20.25 3.18 -16.78
C SER A 130 -21.65 2.74 -17.17
N LYS A 131 -22.69 3.36 -16.58
CA LYS A 131 -24.10 3.11 -16.92
C LYS A 131 -24.77 4.41 -17.34
N ASP A 132 -25.32 4.43 -18.55
CA ASP A 132 -26.02 5.61 -19.05
C ASP A 132 -27.25 5.93 -18.19
N ASN A 133 -27.32 7.17 -17.71
CA ASN A 133 -28.44 7.74 -16.96
C ASN A 133 -28.80 7.03 -15.64
N ILE A 134 -27.93 6.16 -15.12
CA ILE A 134 -28.11 5.51 -13.82
C ILE A 134 -26.94 5.91 -12.91
N LEU A 135 -27.24 6.70 -11.88
CA LEU A 135 -26.26 7.04 -10.85
C LEU A 135 -25.95 5.80 -9.97
N PRO A 136 -24.68 5.59 -9.58
CA PRO A 136 -24.29 4.46 -8.75
C PRO A 136 -24.84 4.57 -7.32
N THR A 137 -25.04 3.43 -6.66
CA THR A 137 -25.34 3.36 -5.22
C THR A 137 -24.08 3.60 -4.38
N ILE A 138 -24.23 3.84 -3.07
CA ILE A 138 -23.08 3.91 -2.16
C ILE A 138 -22.24 2.62 -2.22
N HIS A 139 -22.87 1.47 -2.37
CA HIS A 139 -22.19 0.18 -2.49
C HIS A 139 -21.32 0.12 -3.76
N ASP A 140 -21.88 0.52 -4.91
CA ASP A 140 -21.14 0.59 -6.17
C ASP A 140 -19.94 1.54 -6.08
N ILE A 141 -20.07 2.64 -5.32
CA ILE A 141 -18.98 3.59 -5.09
C ILE A 141 -17.88 2.98 -4.22
N GLU A 142 -18.20 2.27 -3.12
CA GLU A 142 -17.16 1.61 -2.32
C GLU A 142 -16.41 0.55 -3.16
N GLU A 143 -17.13 -0.30 -3.92
CA GLU A 143 -16.52 -1.32 -4.76
C GLU A 143 -15.64 -0.75 -5.89
N SER A 144 -15.84 0.52 -6.29
CA SER A 144 -15.05 1.15 -7.36
C SER A 144 -13.55 1.29 -7.05
N PHE A 145 -13.17 1.16 -5.77
CA PHE A 145 -11.79 1.32 -5.30
C PHE A 145 -11.10 0.00 -4.98
N ASP A 146 -11.68 -1.15 -5.36
CA ASP A 146 -11.11 -2.48 -5.10
C ASP A 146 -9.73 -2.74 -5.72
N GLY A 147 -9.38 -1.98 -6.76
CA GLY A 147 -8.05 -1.98 -7.38
C GLY A 147 -7.15 -0.81 -7.02
N ASN A 148 -7.54 0.07 -6.11
CA ASN A 148 -6.80 1.30 -5.83
C ASN A 148 -6.25 1.30 -4.40
N LEU A 149 -4.93 1.40 -4.28
CA LEU A 149 -4.26 1.48 -2.98
C LEU A 149 -3.89 2.91 -2.61
N CYS A 150 -4.03 3.23 -1.33
CA CYS A 150 -3.57 4.47 -0.72
C CYS A 150 -2.86 4.18 0.60
N ARG A 151 -1.63 4.69 0.74
CA ARG A 151 -0.81 4.50 1.95
C ARG A 151 -0.94 5.65 2.96
N CYS A 152 -1.60 6.75 2.61
CA CYS A 152 -1.58 7.99 3.39
C CYS A 152 -2.91 8.32 4.08
N THR A 153 -4.06 8.17 3.40
CA THR A 153 -5.32 8.79 3.84
C THR A 153 -6.15 7.94 4.78
N GLY A 154 -5.82 6.65 4.94
CA GLY A 154 -6.71 5.69 5.58
C GLY A 154 -8.03 5.48 4.82
N TYR A 155 -8.10 5.86 3.54
CA TYR A 155 -9.25 5.81 2.62
C TYR A 155 -10.51 6.61 3.03
N ARG A 156 -10.70 6.91 4.31
CA ARG A 156 -11.92 7.56 4.84
C ARG A 156 -12.35 8.82 4.08
N PRO A 157 -11.50 9.86 3.92
CA PRO A 157 -11.90 11.06 3.18
C PRO A 157 -12.13 10.81 1.68
N ILE A 158 -11.49 9.78 1.09
CA ILE A 158 -11.74 9.38 -0.31
C ILE A 158 -13.16 8.83 -0.44
N LEU A 159 -13.53 7.89 0.44
CA LEU A 159 -14.84 7.27 0.43
C LEU A 159 -15.94 8.30 0.76
N ASP A 160 -15.71 9.21 1.72
CA ASP A 160 -16.68 10.27 2.05
C ASP A 160 -16.88 11.22 0.87
N ALA A 161 -15.80 11.66 0.21
CA ALA A 161 -15.89 12.49 -0.98
C ALA A 161 -16.61 11.79 -2.14
N ALA A 162 -16.28 10.52 -2.38
CA ALA A 162 -16.85 9.74 -3.47
C ALA A 162 -18.36 9.50 -3.26
N LYS A 163 -18.78 9.16 -2.04
CA LYS A 163 -20.20 8.89 -1.71
C LYS A 163 -21.12 10.06 -2.03
N THR A 164 -20.62 11.30 -2.06
CA THR A 164 -21.41 12.48 -2.46
C THR A 164 -22.02 12.39 -3.87
N PHE A 165 -21.59 11.43 -4.69
CA PHE A 165 -22.15 11.17 -6.02
C PHE A 165 -23.19 10.03 -6.06
N ALA A 166 -23.44 9.34 -4.95
CA ALA A 166 -24.37 8.21 -4.92
C ALA A 166 -25.83 8.65 -5.02
N CYS A 167 -26.66 7.85 -5.70
CA CYS A 167 -28.10 8.11 -5.82
C CYS A 167 -28.87 7.94 -4.51
N ASP A 168 -28.33 7.20 -3.55
CA ASP A 168 -28.97 6.85 -2.28
C ASP A 168 -28.25 7.42 -1.05
N ILE A 169 -27.48 8.51 -1.24
CA ILE A 169 -26.74 9.17 -0.14
C ILE A 169 -27.65 9.67 0.98
N ASP A 170 -28.89 10.08 0.67
CA ASP A 170 -29.83 10.58 1.67
C ASP A 170 -30.12 9.53 2.76
N LYS A 171 -30.05 8.23 2.44
CA LYS A 171 -30.22 7.16 3.43
C LYS A 171 -29.14 7.21 4.52
N LEU A 172 -27.89 7.47 4.13
CA LEU A 172 -26.76 7.58 5.05
C LEU A 172 -26.85 8.84 5.93
N TYR A 173 -27.43 9.92 5.39
CA TYR A 173 -27.47 11.22 6.04
C TYR A 173 -28.72 11.47 6.90
N HIS A 174 -29.87 10.89 6.54
CA HIS A 174 -31.04 10.90 7.41
C HIS A 174 -30.75 10.20 8.75
N GLU A 175 -30.03 9.08 8.73
CA GLU A 175 -29.57 8.37 9.94
C GLU A 175 -28.58 9.20 10.76
N LYS A 176 -27.64 9.90 10.10
CA LYS A 176 -26.67 10.81 10.78
C LYS A 176 -27.33 12.03 11.41
N SER A 177 -28.30 12.65 10.74
CA SER A 177 -28.91 13.94 11.14
C SER A 177 -29.60 13.91 12.52
N LEU A 178 -30.02 12.73 12.99
CA LEU A 178 -30.60 12.52 14.31
C LEU A 178 -29.57 12.51 15.46
N SER A 179 -28.27 12.57 15.17
CA SER A 179 -27.17 12.37 16.14
C SER A 179 -26.12 13.50 16.21
N LEU A 180 -26.28 14.55 15.40
CA LEU A 180 -25.25 15.59 15.23
C LEU A 180 -25.29 16.66 16.33
N SER A 181 -24.14 16.87 16.99
CA SER A 181 -23.87 18.03 17.87
C SER A 181 -23.29 19.21 17.08
N SER A 182 -23.28 20.41 17.67
CA SER A 182 -22.72 21.64 17.07
C SER A 182 -21.19 21.60 16.80
N THR A 183 -20.48 20.58 17.28
CA THR A 183 -19.02 20.42 17.17
C THR A 183 -18.58 19.36 16.14
N THR A 184 -19.53 18.71 15.46
CA THR A 184 -19.22 17.70 14.43
C THR A 184 -18.79 18.36 13.12
N PHE A 185 -17.67 17.92 12.56
CA PHE A 185 -17.13 18.44 11.30
C PHE A 185 -17.65 17.62 10.11
N ASP A 186 -18.59 18.18 9.36
CA ASP A 186 -19.17 17.51 8.18
C ASP A 186 -19.20 18.44 6.95
N LYS A 187 -18.12 18.41 6.16
CA LYS A 187 -18.04 19.16 4.89
C LYS A 187 -18.94 18.57 3.80
N CYS A 188 -19.24 17.27 3.85
CA CYS A 188 -20.02 16.57 2.84
C CYS A 188 -21.49 16.99 2.82
N SER A 189 -22.04 17.42 3.97
CA SER A 189 -23.39 18.00 4.08
C SER A 189 -23.68 19.11 3.05
N SER A 190 -22.69 19.96 2.77
CA SER A 190 -22.81 21.07 1.80
C SER A 190 -22.98 20.62 0.34
N TYR A 191 -22.60 19.38 0.02
CA TYR A 191 -22.73 18.78 -1.30
C TYR A 191 -24.03 18.01 -1.49
N ILE A 192 -24.67 17.59 -0.41
CA ILE A 192 -25.92 16.80 -0.42
C ILE A 192 -27.12 17.71 -0.67
N GLN A 193 -27.11 18.92 -0.09
CA GLN A 193 -28.16 19.91 -0.31
C GLN A 193 -28.13 20.52 -1.73
N LYS A 194 -27.03 20.37 -2.48
CA LYS A 194 -26.81 20.96 -3.81
C LYS A 194 -27.08 19.98 -4.97
N ASN A 195 -28.13 19.16 -4.88
CA ASN A 195 -28.46 18.10 -5.85
C ASN A 195 -27.98 18.37 -7.31
N SER A 196 -27.10 17.48 -7.77
CA SER A 196 -26.72 17.17 -9.16
C SER A 196 -26.42 18.32 -10.15
N SER A 197 -25.17 18.81 -10.15
CA SER A 197 -24.58 19.15 -11.46
C SER A 197 -24.42 17.84 -12.25
N PRO A 198 -24.89 17.73 -13.50
CA PRO A 198 -24.68 16.53 -14.31
C PRO A 198 -23.18 16.21 -14.37
N ILE A 199 -22.84 14.91 -14.31
CA ILE A 199 -21.47 14.47 -14.53
C ILE A 199 -21.13 14.77 -15.98
N ASN A 200 -20.22 15.70 -16.20
CA ASN A 200 -19.78 16.08 -17.54
C ASN A 200 -19.03 14.89 -18.16
N LYS A 201 -19.67 14.21 -19.11
CA LYS A 201 -19.03 13.15 -19.89
C LYS A 201 -18.12 13.77 -20.93
N ILE A 202 -16.92 13.21 -21.06
CA ILE A 202 -16.04 13.53 -22.19
C ILE A 202 -16.67 12.96 -23.47
N GLU A 203 -16.81 13.80 -24.49
CA GLU A 203 -17.40 13.41 -25.77
C GLU A 203 -16.58 12.31 -26.46
N PHE A 204 -17.28 11.28 -26.97
CA PHE A 204 -16.65 10.21 -27.72
C PHE A 204 -16.33 10.68 -29.14
N PRO A 205 -15.09 10.48 -29.65
CA PRO A 205 -14.71 10.94 -30.97
C PRO A 205 -15.56 10.30 -32.08
N SER A 206 -16.28 11.13 -32.85
CA SER A 206 -17.18 10.68 -33.92
C SER A 206 -16.50 9.81 -34.99
N LYS A 207 -15.20 10.02 -35.24
CA LYS A 207 -14.40 9.16 -36.14
C LYS A 207 -14.34 7.70 -35.68
N LEU A 208 -14.42 7.43 -34.39
CA LEU A 208 -14.35 6.07 -33.84
C LEU A 208 -15.68 5.31 -33.94
N LEU A 209 -16.81 5.99 -34.14
CA LEU A 209 -18.11 5.32 -34.35
C LEU A 209 -18.11 4.43 -35.59
N ASN A 210 -17.38 4.85 -36.62
CA ASN A 210 -17.24 4.12 -37.89
C ASN A 210 -15.95 3.30 -37.98
N TYR A 211 -15.19 3.17 -36.89
CA TYR A 211 -13.94 2.43 -36.90
C TYR A 211 -14.19 0.92 -37.06
N ILE A 212 -13.56 0.32 -38.07
CA ILE A 212 -13.62 -1.12 -38.35
C ILE A 212 -12.25 -1.73 -38.08
N PRO A 213 -12.11 -2.57 -37.02
CA PRO A 213 -10.90 -3.32 -36.76
C PRO A 213 -10.53 -4.16 -37.98
N GLN A 214 -9.29 -4.03 -38.41
CA GLN A 214 -8.69 -4.80 -39.49
C GLN A 214 -7.60 -5.70 -38.95
N SER A 215 -7.24 -6.73 -39.71
CA SER A 215 -6.08 -7.55 -39.37
C SER A 215 -4.80 -6.70 -39.46
N ILE A 216 -4.03 -6.67 -38.38
CA ILE A 216 -2.80 -5.87 -38.28
C ILE A 216 -1.60 -6.78 -37.99
N HIS A 217 -0.46 -6.43 -38.58
CA HIS A 217 0.85 -6.93 -38.22
C HIS A 217 1.80 -5.74 -38.04
N ILE A 218 2.31 -5.56 -36.81
CA ILE A 218 3.31 -4.53 -36.47
C ILE A 218 4.61 -5.27 -36.16
N LYS A 219 5.68 -4.88 -36.85
CA LYS A 219 7.04 -5.40 -36.62
C LYS A 219 7.77 -4.48 -35.65
N GLY A 220 8.44 -5.05 -34.66
CA GLY A 220 9.25 -4.33 -33.67
C GLY A 220 10.32 -5.23 -33.05
N SER A 221 10.70 -4.96 -31.80
CA SER A 221 11.55 -5.87 -31.01
C SER A 221 10.90 -7.25 -30.83
N ILE A 222 9.57 -7.26 -30.84
CA ILE A 222 8.71 -8.45 -31.01
C ILE A 222 7.66 -8.14 -32.09
N ASP A 223 7.15 -9.17 -32.78
CA ASP A 223 6.04 -8.97 -33.73
C ASP A 223 4.70 -8.95 -32.99
N TRP A 224 3.79 -8.07 -33.38
CA TRP A 224 2.40 -8.04 -32.92
C TRP A 224 1.44 -8.35 -34.06
N TYR A 225 0.55 -9.32 -33.83
CA TYR A 225 -0.53 -9.69 -34.75
C TYR A 225 -1.89 -9.43 -34.10
N ARG A 226 -2.84 -8.90 -34.86
CA ARG A 226 -4.26 -8.82 -34.49
C ARG A 226 -5.10 -9.49 -35.57
N PRO A 227 -5.49 -10.77 -35.44
CA PRO A 227 -6.53 -11.37 -36.27
C PRO A 227 -7.93 -10.80 -35.94
N VAL A 228 -8.83 -10.81 -36.92
CA VAL A 228 -10.24 -10.39 -36.75
C VAL A 228 -11.26 -11.51 -36.99
N SER A 229 -10.78 -12.71 -37.30
CA SER A 229 -11.61 -13.91 -37.45
C SER A 229 -10.95 -15.11 -36.79
N LEU A 230 -11.77 -16.10 -36.38
CA LEU A 230 -11.26 -17.35 -35.81
C LEU A 230 -10.36 -18.10 -36.82
N HIS A 231 -10.71 -18.07 -38.11
CA HIS A 231 -9.91 -18.70 -39.16
C HIS A 231 -8.49 -18.13 -39.24
N GLU A 232 -8.35 -16.80 -39.21
CA GLU A 232 -7.03 -16.14 -39.19
C GLU A 232 -6.22 -16.51 -37.95
N LEU A 233 -6.87 -16.54 -36.78
CA LEU A 233 -6.20 -16.94 -35.53
C LEU A 233 -5.66 -18.36 -35.62
N LEU A 234 -6.47 -19.32 -36.07
CA LEU A 234 -6.07 -20.71 -36.20
C LEU A 234 -4.90 -20.86 -37.17
N ASN A 235 -4.91 -20.17 -38.31
CA ASN A 235 -3.81 -20.18 -39.27
C ASN A 235 -2.53 -19.56 -38.70
N LEU A 236 -2.62 -18.44 -37.98
CA LEU A 236 -1.48 -17.83 -37.29
C LEU A 236 -0.91 -18.77 -36.22
N ARG A 237 -1.78 -19.44 -35.46
CA ARG A 237 -1.36 -20.37 -34.41
C ARG A 237 -0.73 -21.64 -34.97
N HIS A 238 -1.20 -22.11 -36.13
CA HIS A 238 -0.58 -23.20 -36.88
C HIS A 238 0.80 -22.80 -37.43
N THR A 239 0.93 -21.57 -37.93
CA THR A 239 2.20 -21.06 -38.48
C THR A 239 3.24 -20.80 -37.39
N TYR A 240 2.81 -20.30 -36.23
CA TYR A 240 3.68 -19.96 -35.09
C TYR A 240 3.26 -20.71 -33.82
N PRO A 241 3.48 -22.03 -33.76
CA PRO A 241 2.99 -22.87 -32.67
C PRO A 241 3.79 -22.67 -31.37
N GLY A 242 3.14 -22.98 -30.24
CA GLY A 242 3.81 -23.18 -28.95
C GLY A 242 4.47 -21.91 -28.43
N ASN A 243 5.77 -21.99 -28.12
CA ASN A 243 6.57 -20.89 -27.58
C ASN A 243 6.96 -19.81 -28.61
N GLN A 244 6.70 -20.04 -29.91
CA GLN A 244 7.00 -19.05 -30.95
C GLN A 244 6.06 -17.84 -30.91
N SER A 245 4.84 -18.03 -30.40
CA SER A 245 3.84 -16.97 -30.22
C SER A 245 3.08 -17.11 -28.90
N LYS A 246 2.63 -15.99 -28.33
CA LYS A 246 1.73 -15.98 -27.17
C LYS A 246 0.42 -15.30 -27.54
N LEU A 247 -0.69 -15.93 -27.18
CA LEU A 247 -2.03 -15.33 -27.32
C LEU A 247 -2.24 -14.32 -26.19
N ILE A 248 -2.78 -13.15 -26.52
CA ILE A 248 -3.06 -12.07 -25.58
C ILE A 248 -4.51 -11.63 -25.73
N PHE A 249 -5.22 -11.60 -24.60
CA PHE A 249 -6.48 -10.89 -24.47
C PHE A 249 -6.29 -9.66 -23.58
N GLY A 250 -6.25 -9.84 -22.25
CA GLY A 250 -6.09 -8.75 -21.28
C GLY A 250 -4.66 -8.43 -20.85
N ASN A 251 -3.68 -9.26 -21.26
CA ASN A 251 -2.26 -9.18 -20.88
C ASN A 251 -1.96 -9.26 -19.35
N THR A 252 -2.94 -9.52 -18.50
CA THR A 252 -2.82 -9.52 -17.03
C THR A 252 -1.98 -10.66 -16.45
N THR A 253 -1.72 -11.71 -17.23
CA THR A 253 -0.79 -12.80 -16.87
C THR A 253 0.49 -12.72 -17.69
N VAL A 254 0.38 -12.57 -19.01
CA VAL A 254 1.52 -12.56 -19.94
C VAL A 254 2.50 -11.45 -19.59
N GLN A 255 2.04 -10.24 -19.23
CA GLN A 255 2.93 -9.16 -18.83
C GLN A 255 3.73 -9.50 -17.56
N ILE A 256 3.09 -10.14 -16.59
CA ILE A 256 3.72 -10.55 -15.33
C ILE A 256 4.77 -11.64 -15.59
N GLU A 257 4.45 -12.61 -16.44
CA GLU A 257 5.38 -13.67 -16.83
C GLU A 257 6.60 -13.12 -17.59
N ARG A 258 6.39 -12.16 -18.50
CA ARG A 258 7.47 -11.51 -19.22
C ARG A 258 8.37 -10.69 -18.29
N LYS A 259 7.76 -9.86 -17.44
CA LYS A 259 8.48 -8.90 -16.59
C LYS A 259 9.19 -9.57 -15.41
N TYR A 260 8.52 -10.47 -14.70
CA TYR A 260 9.02 -11.01 -13.44
C TYR A 260 9.51 -12.46 -13.54
N ARG A 261 9.08 -13.21 -14.56
CA ARG A 261 9.53 -14.61 -14.77
C ARG A 261 10.43 -14.77 -15.99
N LYS A 262 10.72 -13.66 -16.70
CA LYS A 262 11.60 -13.63 -17.88
C LYS A 262 11.18 -14.65 -18.95
N ILE A 263 9.88 -14.89 -19.09
CA ILE A 263 9.33 -15.76 -20.14
C ILE A 263 9.08 -14.92 -21.37
N HIS A 264 9.96 -15.03 -22.38
CA HIS A 264 9.87 -14.23 -23.61
C HIS A 264 9.30 -15.03 -24.79
N SER A 265 8.60 -14.34 -25.68
CA SER A 265 8.15 -14.87 -26.97
C SER A 265 8.42 -13.83 -28.05
N SER A 266 8.91 -14.26 -29.21
CA SER A 266 9.18 -13.35 -30.34
C SER A 266 7.93 -12.71 -30.95
N ARG A 267 6.73 -13.24 -30.66
CA ARG A 267 5.47 -12.81 -31.27
C ARG A 267 4.32 -12.80 -30.28
N LEU A 268 3.47 -11.79 -30.38
CA LEU A 268 2.23 -11.66 -29.62
C LEU A 268 1.04 -11.64 -30.59
N ILE A 269 -0.03 -12.38 -30.26
CA ILE A 269 -1.24 -12.45 -31.07
C ILE A 269 -2.43 -12.00 -30.22
N SER A 270 -2.99 -10.83 -30.55
CA SER A 270 -4.15 -10.25 -29.88
C SER A 270 -5.44 -10.87 -30.36
N ILE A 271 -6.18 -11.50 -29.45
CA ILE A 271 -7.43 -12.22 -29.76
C ILE A 271 -8.70 -11.45 -29.35
N THR A 272 -8.56 -10.15 -29.04
CA THR A 272 -9.64 -9.27 -28.55
C THR A 272 -10.74 -8.94 -29.57
N HIS A 273 -10.51 -9.18 -30.86
CA HIS A 273 -11.39 -8.75 -31.95
C HIS A 273 -12.09 -9.92 -32.66
N ILE A 274 -12.07 -11.11 -32.06
CA ILE A 274 -12.70 -12.31 -32.62
C ILE A 274 -14.07 -12.47 -31.96
N LYS A 275 -15.13 -12.46 -32.76
CA LYS A 275 -16.52 -12.47 -32.28
C LYS A 275 -16.88 -13.79 -31.61
N GLU A 276 -16.44 -14.91 -32.20
CA GLU A 276 -16.71 -16.27 -31.72
C GLU A 276 -16.20 -16.49 -30.29
N LEU A 277 -15.12 -15.80 -29.90
CA LEU A 277 -14.56 -15.89 -28.55
C LEU A 277 -15.34 -15.06 -27.51
N GLN A 278 -16.29 -14.23 -27.91
CA GLN A 278 -17.03 -13.33 -27.03
C GLN A 278 -18.50 -13.74 -26.87
N GLU A 279 -18.92 -14.83 -27.51
CA GLU A 279 -20.31 -15.28 -27.46
C GLU A 279 -20.68 -15.89 -26.10
N ILE A 280 -21.87 -15.53 -25.62
CA ILE A 280 -22.52 -16.15 -24.46
C ILE A 280 -23.83 -16.76 -24.93
N LYS A 281 -24.02 -18.06 -24.71
CA LYS A 281 -25.28 -18.75 -25.03
C LYS A 281 -25.73 -19.56 -23.84
N ARG A 282 -27.01 -19.45 -23.48
CA ARG A 282 -27.63 -20.28 -22.44
C ARG A 282 -28.70 -21.15 -23.07
N THR A 283 -28.58 -22.45 -22.84
CA THR A 283 -29.60 -23.45 -23.22
C THR A 283 -30.23 -24.01 -21.94
N LYS A 284 -31.19 -24.92 -22.09
CA LYS A 284 -31.80 -25.61 -20.94
C LYS A 284 -30.79 -26.49 -20.19
N ASP A 285 -29.86 -27.11 -20.93
CA ASP A 285 -28.99 -28.17 -20.41
C ASP A 285 -27.52 -27.71 -20.23
N SER A 286 -27.16 -26.53 -20.74
CA SER A 286 -25.80 -26.00 -20.63
C SER A 286 -25.70 -24.48 -20.82
N ILE A 287 -24.65 -23.89 -20.28
CA ILE A 287 -24.20 -22.52 -20.56
C ILE A 287 -22.89 -22.58 -21.35
N TYR A 288 -22.84 -21.89 -22.48
CA TYR A 288 -21.65 -21.69 -23.28
C TYR A 288 -21.07 -20.31 -23.05
N PHE A 289 -19.76 -20.27 -22.77
CA PHE A 289 -18.96 -19.07 -22.68
C PHE A 289 -17.82 -19.15 -23.70
N GLY A 290 -17.72 -18.16 -24.59
CA GLY A 290 -16.52 -17.95 -25.40
C GLY A 290 -15.29 -17.66 -24.52
N ALA A 291 -14.12 -18.11 -24.96
CA ALA A 291 -12.89 -18.00 -24.17
C ALA A 291 -12.41 -16.56 -23.92
N GLY A 292 -12.82 -15.61 -24.77
CA GLY A 292 -12.50 -14.18 -24.71
C GLY A 292 -13.49 -13.34 -23.92
N ILE A 293 -14.41 -13.93 -23.15
CA ILE A 293 -15.31 -13.15 -22.28
C ILE A 293 -14.53 -12.55 -21.10
N THR A 294 -14.71 -11.26 -20.85
CA THR A 294 -14.16 -10.58 -19.67
C THR A 294 -14.92 -10.94 -18.40
N PHE A 295 -14.25 -10.91 -17.26
CA PHE A 295 -14.91 -11.16 -15.98
C PHE A 295 -15.99 -10.12 -15.64
N THR A 296 -15.84 -8.87 -16.10
CA THR A 296 -16.90 -7.86 -15.97
C THR A 296 -18.15 -8.21 -16.77
N HIS A 297 -17.99 -8.61 -18.03
CA HIS A 297 -19.14 -9.01 -18.86
C HIS A 297 -19.79 -10.29 -18.33
N LEU A 298 -18.97 -11.26 -17.88
CA LEU A 298 -19.43 -12.46 -17.20
C LEU A 298 -20.25 -12.11 -15.94
N LYS A 299 -19.73 -11.27 -15.04
CA LYS A 299 -20.43 -10.82 -13.82
C LYS A 299 -21.79 -10.20 -14.18
N SER A 300 -21.84 -9.33 -15.19
CA SER A 300 -23.10 -8.70 -15.63
C SER A 300 -24.15 -9.71 -16.07
N LYS A 301 -23.76 -10.71 -16.88
CA LYS A 301 -24.70 -11.74 -17.37
C LYS A 301 -25.16 -12.70 -16.28
N LEU A 302 -24.27 -13.05 -15.35
CA LEU A 302 -24.64 -13.88 -14.21
C LEU A 302 -25.62 -13.15 -13.29
N ILE A 303 -25.49 -11.83 -13.09
CA ILE A 303 -26.47 -11.02 -12.33
C ILE A 303 -27.84 -11.04 -13.02
N GLU A 304 -27.88 -10.89 -14.35
CA GLU A 304 -29.12 -10.93 -15.14
C GLU A 304 -29.85 -12.28 -14.99
N TRP A 305 -29.11 -13.39 -14.95
CA TRP A 305 -29.69 -14.73 -14.83
C TRP A 305 -29.97 -15.18 -13.41
N ASN A 306 -29.43 -14.48 -12.41
CA ASN A 306 -29.45 -14.91 -11.02
C ASN A 306 -30.91 -15.07 -10.53
N ASN A 307 -31.30 -16.31 -10.33
CA ASN A 307 -32.60 -16.69 -9.77
C ASN A 307 -32.40 -17.81 -8.74
N ASP A 308 -33.46 -18.18 -8.03
CA ASP A 308 -33.31 -19.06 -6.87
C ASP A 308 -32.68 -20.43 -7.16
N ASN A 309 -32.89 -20.96 -8.36
CA ASN A 309 -32.42 -22.28 -8.77
C ASN A 309 -31.07 -22.25 -9.55
N ASP A 310 -30.49 -21.07 -9.78
CA ASP A 310 -29.21 -20.95 -10.49
C ASP A 310 -28.01 -20.97 -9.53
N HIS A 311 -27.70 -22.16 -9.00
CA HIS A 311 -26.61 -22.35 -8.06
C HIS A 311 -25.22 -22.01 -8.66
N PHE A 312 -25.04 -22.21 -9.96
CA PHE A 312 -23.77 -21.86 -10.63
C PHE A 312 -23.54 -20.35 -10.66
N SER A 313 -24.53 -19.58 -11.11
CA SER A 313 -24.41 -18.12 -11.15
C SER A 313 -24.21 -17.55 -9.74
N LYS A 314 -24.93 -18.05 -8.73
CA LYS A 314 -24.76 -17.64 -7.32
C LYS A 314 -23.34 -17.90 -6.80
N ALA A 315 -22.83 -19.13 -6.95
CA ALA A 315 -21.52 -19.51 -6.46
C ALA A 315 -20.38 -18.76 -7.19
N LEU A 316 -20.53 -18.52 -8.49
CA LEU A 316 -19.53 -17.77 -9.26
C LEU A 316 -19.56 -16.28 -8.96
N LEU A 317 -20.74 -15.67 -8.79
CA LEU A 317 -20.85 -14.28 -8.34
C LEU A 317 -20.24 -14.07 -6.96
N HIS A 318 -20.43 -15.02 -6.04
CA HIS A 318 -19.80 -15.00 -4.72
C HIS A 318 -18.27 -14.96 -4.83
N GLN A 319 -17.70 -15.82 -5.68
CA GLN A 319 -16.26 -15.84 -5.93
C GLN A 319 -15.77 -14.55 -6.62
N LEU A 320 -16.52 -14.04 -7.59
CA LEU A 320 -16.15 -12.85 -8.36
C LEU A 320 -16.18 -11.56 -7.53
N LYS A 321 -16.92 -11.53 -6.42
CA LYS A 321 -16.93 -10.40 -5.48
C LYS A 321 -15.53 -10.06 -4.96
N HIS A 322 -14.72 -11.08 -4.73
CA HIS A 322 -13.36 -10.95 -4.19
C HIS A 322 -12.28 -11.40 -5.20
N PHE A 323 -12.62 -11.47 -6.49
CA PHE A 323 -11.71 -11.86 -7.55
C PHE A 323 -11.11 -10.64 -8.24
N ALA A 324 -9.81 -10.43 -8.03
CA ALA A 324 -9.04 -9.32 -8.60
C ALA A 324 -9.70 -7.94 -8.36
N SER A 325 -9.21 -6.92 -9.04
CA SER A 325 -9.83 -5.59 -9.07
C SER A 325 -10.74 -5.38 -10.28
N THR A 326 -11.57 -4.36 -10.24
CA THR A 326 -12.42 -3.93 -11.37
C THR A 326 -11.60 -3.70 -12.63
N GLN A 327 -10.46 -3.03 -12.53
CA GLN A 327 -9.55 -2.74 -13.65
C GLN A 327 -9.03 -4.02 -14.30
N ILE A 328 -8.71 -5.03 -13.49
CA ILE A 328 -8.27 -6.35 -13.97
C ILE A 328 -9.45 -7.11 -14.59
N ARG A 329 -10.61 -7.15 -13.93
CA ARG A 329 -11.81 -7.85 -14.43
C ARG A 329 -12.33 -7.30 -15.76
N ASN A 330 -12.13 -5.99 -16.00
CA ASN A 330 -12.49 -5.31 -17.24
C ASN A 330 -11.69 -5.80 -18.47
N VAL A 331 -10.54 -6.43 -18.28
CA VAL A 331 -9.66 -6.88 -19.37
C VAL A 331 -9.29 -8.35 -19.29
N ALA A 332 -9.28 -8.95 -18.10
CA ALA A 332 -8.97 -10.37 -17.92
C ALA A 332 -10.10 -11.24 -18.47
N SER A 333 -9.72 -12.23 -19.30
CA SER A 333 -10.65 -13.17 -19.93
C SER A 333 -10.75 -14.48 -19.16
N LEU A 334 -11.92 -15.12 -19.21
CA LEU A 334 -12.16 -16.46 -18.65
C LEU A 334 -11.20 -17.52 -19.19
N GLY A 335 -11.01 -17.57 -20.52
CA GLY A 335 -10.09 -18.53 -21.15
C GLY A 335 -8.63 -18.30 -20.78
N GLY A 336 -8.21 -17.04 -20.68
CA GLY A 336 -6.88 -16.68 -20.19
C GLY A 336 -6.62 -17.18 -18.76
N ASN A 337 -7.61 -17.10 -17.87
CA ASN A 337 -7.51 -17.63 -16.50
C ASN A 337 -7.37 -19.17 -16.47
N ILE A 338 -8.13 -19.87 -17.31
CA ILE A 338 -8.07 -21.33 -17.44
C ILE A 338 -6.70 -21.77 -17.98
N ILE A 339 -6.24 -21.17 -19.09
CA ILE A 339 -4.96 -21.52 -19.73
C ILE A 339 -3.77 -21.16 -18.83
N ALA A 340 -3.86 -20.08 -18.06
CA ALA A 340 -2.83 -19.71 -17.10
C ALA A 340 -2.58 -20.80 -16.05
N ALA A 341 -3.56 -21.68 -15.80
CA ALA A 341 -3.43 -22.87 -14.96
C ALA A 341 -2.70 -22.61 -13.63
N SER A 342 -3.05 -21.48 -13.00
CA SER A 342 -2.47 -21.09 -11.72
C SER A 342 -2.92 -22.07 -10.63
N PRO A 343 -2.01 -22.63 -9.81
CA PRO A 343 -2.38 -23.55 -8.72
C PRO A 343 -3.31 -22.93 -7.68
N ILE A 344 -3.26 -21.60 -7.55
CA ILE A 344 -4.06 -20.76 -6.64
C ILE A 344 -5.16 -19.99 -7.38
N SER A 345 -5.66 -20.53 -8.49
CA SER A 345 -6.79 -19.94 -9.21
C SER A 345 -8.05 -20.00 -8.36
N ASP A 346 -8.71 -18.85 -8.23
CA ASP A 346 -9.98 -18.71 -7.53
C ASP A 346 -11.16 -19.25 -8.37
N ILE A 347 -11.03 -19.25 -9.70
CA ILE A 347 -12.11 -19.55 -10.65
C ILE A 347 -12.06 -21.02 -11.11
N ASN A 348 -10.86 -21.59 -11.26
CA ASN A 348 -10.74 -22.96 -11.76
C ASN A 348 -11.44 -24.01 -10.85
N PRO A 349 -11.35 -23.94 -9.50
CA PRO A 349 -12.04 -24.89 -8.63
C PRO A 349 -13.56 -24.91 -8.83
N ILE A 350 -14.20 -23.74 -8.99
CA ILE A 350 -15.64 -23.68 -9.20
C ILE A 350 -16.04 -24.19 -10.59
N LEU A 351 -15.27 -23.88 -11.64
CA LEU A 351 -15.52 -24.40 -12.98
C LEU A 351 -15.34 -25.93 -13.02
N GLU A 352 -14.32 -26.44 -12.34
CA GLU A 352 -14.04 -27.88 -12.25
C GLU A 352 -15.17 -28.60 -11.50
N THR A 353 -15.60 -28.04 -10.37
CA THR A 353 -16.74 -28.56 -9.60
C THR A 353 -18.06 -28.49 -10.37
N ALA A 354 -18.24 -27.50 -11.24
CA ALA A 354 -19.40 -27.40 -12.13
C ALA A 354 -19.31 -28.34 -13.35
N GLY A 355 -18.23 -29.12 -13.51
CA GLY A 355 -18.08 -30.07 -14.62
C GLY A 355 -17.79 -29.41 -15.98
N ALA A 356 -17.07 -28.28 -15.99
CA ALA A 356 -16.78 -27.54 -17.21
C ALA A 356 -16.07 -28.39 -18.29
N ILE A 357 -16.54 -28.29 -19.53
CA ILE A 357 -15.97 -28.94 -20.72
C ILE A 357 -15.38 -27.87 -21.63
N LEU A 358 -14.10 -28.02 -21.97
CA LEU A 358 -13.36 -27.10 -22.83
C LEU A 358 -13.45 -27.51 -24.30
N GLU A 359 -13.57 -26.51 -25.17
CA GLU A 359 -13.65 -26.66 -26.62
C GLU A 359 -12.39 -26.12 -27.30
N LEU A 360 -11.56 -27.02 -27.86
CA LEU A 360 -10.27 -26.71 -28.48
C LEU A 360 -10.35 -26.88 -30.01
N HIS A 361 -9.83 -25.91 -30.75
CA HIS A 361 -9.85 -25.87 -32.22
C HIS A 361 -8.43 -25.82 -32.79
N ARG A 362 -8.26 -26.32 -34.02
CA ARG A 362 -7.01 -26.29 -34.80
C ARG A 362 -7.29 -25.97 -36.27
N ALA A 363 -6.31 -25.41 -36.97
CA ALA A 363 -6.45 -25.11 -38.40
C ALA A 363 -6.46 -26.37 -39.30
N ASP A 364 -5.74 -27.42 -38.89
CA ASP A 364 -5.51 -28.64 -39.67
C ASP A 364 -6.55 -29.74 -39.40
N GLN A 365 -7.57 -29.45 -38.60
CA GLN A 365 -8.63 -30.40 -38.24
C GLN A 365 -9.99 -29.71 -38.28
N THR A 366 -10.98 -30.40 -38.83
CA THR A 366 -12.39 -29.97 -38.80
C THR A 366 -13.12 -30.45 -37.54
N GLU A 367 -12.63 -31.52 -36.90
CA GLU A 367 -13.20 -32.02 -35.65
C GLU A 367 -12.75 -31.17 -34.46
N VAL A 368 -13.72 -30.82 -33.62
CA VAL A 368 -13.50 -30.04 -32.41
C VAL A 368 -13.16 -30.97 -31.25
N ARG A 369 -11.99 -30.75 -30.63
CA ARG A 369 -11.57 -31.54 -29.47
C ARG A 369 -12.25 -30.99 -28.21
N ARG A 370 -12.97 -31.86 -27.50
CA ARG A 370 -13.57 -31.55 -26.20
C ARG A 370 -12.84 -32.30 -25.08
N ILE A 371 -12.56 -31.62 -23.98
CA ILE A 371 -11.88 -32.19 -22.82
C ILE A 371 -12.51 -31.66 -21.52
N LEU A 372 -12.67 -32.53 -20.53
CA LEU A 372 -13.12 -32.12 -19.20
C LEU A 372 -12.04 -31.29 -18.52
N LEU A 373 -12.42 -30.22 -17.82
CA LEU A 373 -11.47 -29.31 -17.18
C LEU A 373 -10.53 -30.02 -16.18
N SER A 374 -11.04 -31.00 -15.43
CA SER A 374 -10.23 -31.75 -14.46
C SER A 374 -9.11 -32.58 -15.10
N ASP A 375 -9.27 -32.99 -16.36
CA ASP A 375 -8.27 -33.73 -17.13
C ASP A 375 -7.38 -32.79 -17.97
N PHE A 376 -7.68 -31.49 -17.99
CA PHE A 376 -6.92 -30.49 -18.73
C PHE A 376 -5.61 -30.09 -18.02
N TYR A 377 -5.58 -30.07 -16.69
CA TYR A 377 -4.41 -29.64 -15.92
C TYR A 377 -3.39 -30.77 -15.71
N LEU A 378 -2.18 -30.59 -16.23
CA LEU A 378 -1.10 -31.58 -16.16
C LEU A 378 -0.13 -31.33 -14.98
N GLY A 379 -0.09 -30.12 -14.44
CA GLY A 379 0.75 -29.71 -13.32
C GLY A 379 0.85 -28.19 -13.25
N ASP A 380 1.84 -27.66 -12.52
CA ASP A 380 2.02 -26.20 -12.37
C ASP A 380 2.12 -25.52 -13.73
N ARG A 381 1.10 -24.72 -14.05
CA ARG A 381 0.99 -23.93 -15.28
C ARG A 381 1.15 -24.74 -16.58
N ARG A 382 0.83 -26.03 -16.52
CA ARG A 382 0.87 -26.94 -17.67
C ARG A 382 -0.51 -27.50 -17.97
N VAL A 383 -0.89 -27.44 -19.23
CA VAL A 383 -2.22 -27.81 -19.72
C VAL A 383 -2.14 -28.81 -20.87
N SER A 384 -3.19 -29.61 -21.05
CA SER A 384 -3.36 -30.61 -22.12
C SER A 384 -3.81 -29.96 -23.43
N MET A 385 -3.04 -28.97 -23.88
CA MET A 385 -3.29 -28.23 -25.12
C MET A 385 -2.07 -28.38 -26.05
N ALA A 386 -2.30 -28.77 -27.30
CA ALA A 386 -1.25 -28.84 -28.30
C ALA A 386 -0.77 -27.44 -28.69
N ASP A 387 0.46 -27.34 -29.19
CA ASP A 387 1.09 -26.05 -29.49
C ASP A 387 0.34 -25.21 -30.55
N ASN A 388 -0.41 -25.87 -31.44
CA ASN A 388 -1.23 -25.24 -32.48
C ASN A 388 -2.73 -25.18 -32.16
N GLU A 389 -3.15 -25.59 -30.95
CA GLU A 389 -4.53 -25.50 -30.48
C GLU A 389 -4.87 -24.11 -29.91
N VAL A 390 -6.15 -23.78 -29.97
CA VAL A 390 -6.75 -22.58 -29.35
C VAL A 390 -7.99 -22.99 -28.56
N LEU A 391 -8.11 -22.48 -27.33
CA LEU A 391 -9.35 -22.57 -26.55
C LEU A 391 -10.37 -21.58 -27.10
N VAL A 392 -11.49 -22.11 -27.61
CA VAL A 392 -12.56 -21.31 -28.21
C VAL A 392 -13.74 -21.14 -27.27
N GLY A 393 -14.16 -22.21 -26.59
CA GLY A 393 -15.36 -22.21 -25.76
C GLY A 393 -15.25 -23.02 -24.48
N ILE A 394 -16.11 -22.69 -23.51
CA ILE A 394 -16.26 -23.35 -22.23
C ILE A 394 -17.74 -23.67 -22.05
N HIS A 395 -18.06 -24.95 -21.92
CA HIS A 395 -19.43 -25.44 -21.68
C HIS A 395 -19.59 -25.82 -20.22
N ILE A 396 -20.54 -25.19 -19.54
CA ILE A 396 -20.94 -25.53 -18.17
C ILE A 396 -22.24 -26.34 -18.25
N PRO A 397 -22.24 -27.63 -17.90
CA PRO A 397 -23.46 -28.40 -17.85
C PRO A 397 -24.38 -27.86 -16.76
N LEU A 398 -25.67 -27.74 -17.06
CA LEU A 398 -26.68 -27.42 -16.07
C LEU A 398 -27.32 -28.72 -15.56
N PRO A 399 -27.63 -28.81 -14.26
CA PRO A 399 -28.30 -29.99 -13.73
C PRO A 399 -29.66 -30.16 -14.41
N ASN A 400 -29.97 -31.38 -14.82
CA ASN A 400 -31.28 -31.72 -15.36
C ASN A 400 -32.36 -31.46 -14.30
N SER A 401 -33.57 -31.12 -14.74
CA SER A 401 -34.77 -31.01 -13.88
C SER A 401 -35.14 -32.38 -13.26
N SER A 402 -34.38 -32.81 -12.27
CA SER A 402 -34.63 -33.99 -11.45
C SER A 402 -35.45 -33.60 -10.20
N THR A 403 -36.07 -34.59 -9.57
CA THR A 403 -36.66 -34.47 -8.23
C THR A 403 -35.62 -34.21 -7.13
N ASN A 404 -34.33 -34.38 -7.43
CA ASN A 404 -33.21 -34.21 -6.50
C ASN A 404 -32.91 -32.72 -6.22
N LYS A 405 -32.36 -32.45 -5.04
CA LYS A 405 -31.87 -31.13 -4.64
C LYS A 405 -30.40 -30.99 -4.99
N PHE A 406 -30.05 -29.97 -5.77
CA PHE A 406 -28.68 -29.66 -6.17
C PHE A 406 -28.18 -28.44 -5.43
N PHE A 407 -26.95 -28.47 -4.93
CA PHE A 407 -26.29 -27.35 -4.28
C PHE A 407 -24.87 -27.19 -4.82
N LEU A 408 -24.45 -25.94 -5.03
CA LEU A 408 -23.10 -25.58 -5.44
C LEU A 408 -22.72 -24.29 -4.70
N GLN A 409 -21.55 -24.27 -4.07
CA GLN A 409 -21.01 -23.13 -3.34
C GLN A 409 -19.49 -23.02 -3.53
N SER A 410 -18.96 -21.81 -3.36
CA SER A 410 -17.54 -21.52 -3.40
C SER A 410 -17.07 -20.85 -2.12
N TYR A 411 -15.83 -21.13 -1.72
CA TYR A 411 -15.16 -20.49 -0.60
C TYR A 411 -13.74 -20.09 -0.98
N LYS A 412 -13.29 -18.96 -0.42
CA LYS A 412 -11.95 -18.43 -0.61
C LYS A 412 -11.44 -17.87 0.70
N GLN A 413 -10.18 -18.15 1.01
CA GLN A 413 -9.44 -17.46 2.04
C GLN A 413 -8.16 -16.91 1.44
N ALA A 414 -7.84 -15.66 1.77
CA ALA A 414 -6.69 -14.94 1.26
C ALA A 414 -6.09 -14.05 2.36
N ARG A 415 -4.90 -13.50 2.13
CA ARG A 415 -4.20 -12.58 3.07
C ARG A 415 -4.96 -11.27 3.30
N ARG A 416 -5.79 -10.88 2.33
CA ARG A 416 -6.66 -9.71 2.32
C ARG A 416 -7.88 -10.09 1.49
N ARG A 417 -9.06 -9.56 1.81
CA ARG A 417 -10.30 -9.94 1.10
C ARG A 417 -10.27 -9.51 -0.36
N ASP A 418 -9.91 -8.25 -0.59
CA ASP A 418 -9.94 -7.67 -1.94
C ASP A 418 -8.57 -7.71 -2.62
N ASP A 419 -8.61 -7.91 -3.94
CA ASP A 419 -7.46 -7.93 -4.85
C ASP A 419 -6.26 -8.73 -4.28
N SER A 420 -6.55 -9.96 -3.88
CA SER A 420 -5.59 -10.88 -3.25
C SER A 420 -5.76 -12.29 -3.80
N LYS A 421 -4.64 -12.97 -4.05
CA LYS A 421 -4.66 -14.37 -4.50
C LYS A 421 -5.08 -15.27 -3.34
N GLY A 422 -5.88 -16.30 -3.63
CA GLY A 422 -6.30 -17.28 -2.61
C GLY A 422 -5.11 -18.01 -2.00
N ILE A 423 -5.14 -18.19 -0.68
CA ILE A 423 -4.32 -19.18 0.05
C ILE A 423 -4.91 -20.56 -0.23
N VAL A 424 -6.21 -20.71 -0.01
CA VAL A 424 -7.03 -21.85 -0.43
C VAL A 424 -8.33 -21.33 -1.02
N SER A 425 -8.73 -21.91 -2.15
CA SER A 425 -10.03 -21.70 -2.78
C SER A 425 -10.68 -23.05 -3.04
N GLY A 426 -11.96 -23.20 -2.75
CA GLY A 426 -12.67 -24.48 -2.88
C GLY A 426 -14.02 -24.34 -3.58
N GLY A 427 -14.33 -25.27 -4.47
CA GLY A 427 -15.65 -25.43 -5.07
C GLY A 427 -16.31 -26.70 -4.56
N PHE A 428 -17.53 -26.60 -4.04
CA PHE A 428 -18.27 -27.69 -3.41
C PHE A 428 -19.62 -27.89 -4.06
N GLN A 429 -19.90 -29.09 -4.54
CA GLN A 429 -21.19 -29.47 -5.11
C GLN A 429 -21.70 -30.74 -4.48
N VAL A 430 -23.01 -30.79 -4.22
CA VAL A 430 -23.71 -32.02 -3.83
C VAL A 430 -25.09 -32.07 -4.46
N GLU A 431 -25.49 -33.27 -4.88
CA GLU A 431 -26.84 -33.59 -5.30
C GLU A 431 -27.42 -34.62 -4.33
N LEU A 432 -28.61 -34.33 -3.83
CA LEU A 432 -29.27 -35.08 -2.77
C LEU A 432 -30.63 -35.59 -3.22
N GLU A 433 -30.85 -36.87 -3.01
CA GLU A 433 -32.15 -37.53 -3.18
C GLU A 433 -32.81 -37.70 -1.81
N GLN A 434 -34.09 -37.34 -1.71
CA GLN A 434 -34.85 -37.53 -0.48
C GLN A 434 -35.26 -39.00 -0.36
N THR A 435 -34.79 -39.68 0.68
CA THR A 435 -35.04 -41.13 0.87
C THR A 435 -36.24 -41.43 1.77
N ASN A 436 -36.68 -40.47 2.59
CA ASN A 436 -37.88 -40.59 3.42
C ASN A 436 -38.56 -39.22 3.62
N LEU A 437 -39.86 -39.13 3.31
CA LEU A 437 -40.66 -37.90 3.40
C LEU A 437 -40.94 -37.47 4.85
N ASP A 438 -41.06 -38.43 5.78
CA ASP A 438 -41.50 -38.16 7.16
C ASP A 438 -40.36 -37.62 8.06
N ASN A 439 -39.11 -37.97 7.76
CA ASN A 439 -37.93 -37.66 8.60
C ASN A 439 -36.89 -36.74 7.93
N ASN A 440 -37.21 -36.16 6.75
CA ASN A 440 -36.33 -35.26 5.99
C ASN A 440 -34.90 -35.80 5.80
N GLN A 441 -34.77 -37.09 5.49
CA GLN A 441 -33.49 -37.77 5.27
C GLN A 441 -33.07 -37.69 3.80
N TRP A 442 -31.78 -37.42 3.59
CA TRP A 442 -31.19 -37.16 2.28
C TRP A 442 -29.98 -38.07 2.05
N LYS A 443 -29.88 -38.61 0.83
CA LYS A 443 -28.80 -39.47 0.36
C LYS A 443 -28.02 -38.79 -0.74
N ILE A 444 -26.70 -38.96 -0.73
CA ILE A 444 -25.78 -38.40 -1.72
C ILE A 444 -25.91 -39.17 -3.04
N VAL A 445 -26.33 -38.48 -4.10
CA VAL A 445 -26.41 -39.01 -5.47
C VAL A 445 -25.11 -38.72 -6.23
N SER A 446 -24.66 -37.47 -6.16
CA SER A 446 -23.40 -37.01 -6.72
C SER A 446 -22.78 -35.97 -5.78
N ILE A 447 -21.45 -35.92 -5.76
CA ILE A 447 -20.70 -34.96 -4.94
C ILE A 447 -19.37 -34.64 -5.61
N CYS A 448 -18.97 -33.38 -5.56
CA CYS A 448 -17.71 -32.93 -6.12
C CYS A 448 -17.04 -31.88 -5.23
N PHE A 449 -15.74 -32.07 -4.99
CA PHE A 449 -14.89 -31.13 -4.26
C PHE A 449 -13.64 -30.84 -5.08
N SER A 450 -13.42 -29.57 -5.39
CA SER A 450 -12.22 -29.12 -6.10
C SER A 450 -11.52 -28.02 -5.31
N PHE A 451 -10.19 -28.02 -5.32
CA PHE A 451 -9.37 -27.10 -4.51
C PHE A 451 -8.25 -26.46 -5.33
N GLY A 452 -8.02 -25.17 -5.07
CA GLY A 452 -6.80 -24.43 -5.41
C GLY A 452 -5.96 -24.19 -4.16
N GLY A 453 -4.65 -24.08 -4.32
CA GLY A 453 -3.68 -23.85 -3.23
C GLY A 453 -3.30 -25.10 -2.41
N MET A 454 -3.90 -26.24 -2.70
CA MET A 454 -3.64 -27.53 -2.03
C MET A 454 -2.70 -28.46 -2.81
N ALA A 455 -2.32 -28.10 -4.04
CA ALA A 455 -1.38 -28.84 -4.86
C ALA A 455 -0.73 -27.91 -5.90
N SER A 456 0.16 -28.46 -6.73
CA SER A 456 0.79 -27.74 -7.86
C SER A 456 -0.17 -27.48 -9.04
N LYS A 457 -1.45 -27.84 -8.92
CA LYS A 457 -2.52 -27.52 -9.86
C LYS A 457 -3.85 -27.48 -9.11
N THR A 458 -4.91 -27.01 -9.75
CA THR A 458 -6.26 -27.27 -9.26
C THR A 458 -6.51 -28.78 -9.28
N ILE A 459 -7.06 -29.30 -8.18
CA ILE A 459 -7.28 -30.74 -8.00
C ILE A 459 -8.70 -31.03 -7.53
N GLN A 460 -9.25 -32.14 -8.02
CA GLN A 460 -10.50 -32.72 -7.57
C GLN A 460 -10.24 -33.92 -6.65
N ALA A 461 -10.96 -34.00 -5.53
CA ALA A 461 -10.84 -35.09 -4.55
C ALA A 461 -11.62 -36.34 -5.01
N LYS A 462 -11.21 -36.92 -6.14
CA LYS A 462 -11.91 -38.02 -6.84
C LYS A 462 -12.07 -39.28 -5.96
N HIS A 463 -11.06 -39.64 -5.16
CA HIS A 463 -11.13 -40.81 -4.28
C HIS A 463 -12.15 -40.60 -3.17
N THR A 464 -12.09 -39.44 -2.51
CA THR A 464 -13.05 -39.06 -1.46
C THR A 464 -14.48 -39.07 -2.00
N GLN A 465 -14.71 -38.46 -3.17
CA GLN A 465 -16.03 -38.40 -3.79
C GLN A 465 -16.65 -39.78 -4.01
N GLN A 466 -15.88 -40.75 -4.51
CA GLN A 466 -16.37 -42.11 -4.77
C GLN A 466 -16.83 -42.83 -3.49
N GLN A 467 -16.16 -42.58 -2.37
CA GLN A 467 -16.51 -43.19 -1.08
C GLN A 467 -17.81 -42.63 -0.49
N LEU A 468 -18.21 -41.41 -0.88
CA LEU A 468 -19.37 -40.72 -0.31
C LEU A 468 -20.67 -40.99 -1.05
N ILE A 469 -20.61 -41.43 -2.32
CA ILE A 469 -21.81 -41.71 -3.11
C ILE A 469 -22.64 -42.80 -2.42
N GLY A 470 -23.91 -42.50 -2.22
CA GLY A 470 -24.87 -43.39 -1.59
C GLY A 470 -24.92 -43.32 -0.06
N LEU A 471 -24.02 -42.59 0.60
CA LEU A 471 -24.07 -42.32 2.03
C LEU A 471 -25.13 -41.25 2.37
N PRO A 472 -25.65 -41.22 3.61
CA PRO A 472 -26.58 -40.19 4.04
C PRO A 472 -25.84 -38.86 4.31
N TRP A 473 -26.51 -37.73 4.07
CA TRP A 473 -25.97 -36.39 4.38
C TRP A 473 -26.09 -36.07 5.87
N THR A 474 -25.20 -36.64 6.69
CA THR A 474 -25.18 -36.48 8.14
C THR A 474 -23.82 -36.02 8.65
N LYS A 475 -23.79 -35.59 9.92
CA LYS A 475 -22.57 -35.17 10.61
C LYS A 475 -21.50 -36.27 10.63
N GLU A 476 -21.91 -37.53 10.78
CA GLU A 476 -21.00 -38.68 10.79
C GLU A 476 -20.29 -38.84 9.44
N THR A 477 -21.04 -38.73 8.33
CA THR A 477 -20.50 -38.78 6.96
C THR A 477 -19.50 -37.65 6.73
N ILE A 478 -19.80 -36.43 7.18
CA ILE A 478 -18.89 -35.28 7.05
C ILE A 478 -17.61 -35.47 7.88
N ASN A 479 -17.72 -36.00 9.10
CA ASN A 479 -16.55 -36.28 9.93
C ASN A 479 -15.60 -37.31 9.29
N GLN A 480 -16.15 -38.34 8.64
CA GLN A 480 -15.37 -39.31 7.87
C GLN A 480 -14.72 -38.65 6.64
N THR A 481 -15.45 -37.74 5.97
CA THR A 481 -14.95 -37.00 4.81
C THR A 481 -13.70 -36.20 5.13
N TYR A 482 -13.59 -35.60 6.32
CA TYR A 482 -12.40 -34.84 6.71
C TYR A 482 -11.11 -35.66 6.64
N GLN A 483 -11.14 -36.90 7.11
CA GLN A 483 -9.96 -37.77 7.12
C GLN A 483 -9.58 -38.20 5.70
N LEU A 484 -10.57 -38.46 4.85
CA LEU A 484 -10.35 -38.81 3.45
C LEU A 484 -9.71 -37.65 2.66
N LEU A 485 -10.23 -36.43 2.80
CA LEU A 485 -9.69 -35.24 2.12
C LEU A 485 -8.23 -34.97 2.50
N LEU A 486 -7.89 -35.10 3.79
CA LEU A 486 -6.51 -34.88 4.25
C LEU A 486 -5.55 -35.97 3.76
N GLY A 487 -6.02 -37.20 3.60
CA GLY A 487 -5.22 -38.29 3.03
C GLY A 487 -4.98 -38.14 1.53
N GLU A 488 -5.95 -37.59 0.80
CA GLU A 488 -5.89 -37.43 -0.66
C GLU A 488 -5.05 -36.21 -1.10
N MET A 489 -4.88 -35.20 -0.24
CA MET A 489 -4.21 -33.94 -0.57
C MET A 489 -3.08 -33.59 0.42
N PRO A 490 -1.99 -34.38 0.46
CA PRO A 490 -0.88 -34.12 1.36
C PRO A 490 -0.09 -32.88 0.94
N LEU A 491 0.35 -32.10 1.93
CA LEU A 491 1.26 -30.96 1.79
C LEU A 491 2.54 -31.24 2.61
N ASP A 492 3.70 -30.92 2.05
CA ASP A 492 5.02 -31.08 2.69
C ASP A 492 5.69 -29.71 2.98
N GLU A 493 6.82 -29.71 3.70
CA GLU A 493 7.56 -28.49 4.06
C GLU A 493 8.09 -27.67 2.88
N LEU A 494 8.21 -28.28 1.69
CA LEU A 494 8.68 -27.63 0.46
C LEU A 494 7.54 -27.11 -0.40
N SER A 495 6.29 -27.32 0.02
CA SER A 495 5.10 -26.90 -0.70
C SER A 495 5.01 -25.38 -0.73
N GLN A 496 5.07 -24.81 -1.94
CA GLN A 496 5.01 -23.37 -2.18
C GLN A 496 3.85 -22.70 -1.41
N GLY A 497 4.15 -21.53 -0.83
CA GLY A 497 3.21 -20.75 -0.03
C GLY A 497 3.21 -21.06 1.47
N GLY A 498 3.87 -22.12 1.93
CA GLY A 498 3.99 -22.44 3.37
C GLY A 498 2.64 -22.70 4.06
N GLN A 499 2.49 -22.28 5.33
CA GLN A 499 1.22 -22.30 6.06
C GLN A 499 0.47 -23.65 6.01
N ILE A 500 1.20 -24.75 6.12
CA ILE A 500 0.68 -26.10 5.83
C ILE A 500 -0.49 -26.46 6.73
N GLU A 501 -0.34 -26.24 8.04
CA GLU A 501 -1.39 -26.52 9.01
C GLU A 501 -2.64 -25.69 8.72
N TYR A 502 -2.47 -24.38 8.51
CA TYR A 502 -3.58 -23.48 8.19
C TYR A 502 -4.31 -23.88 6.91
N ARG A 503 -3.59 -24.23 5.83
CA ARG A 503 -4.20 -24.71 4.57
C ARG A 503 -5.02 -25.98 4.77
N ARG A 504 -4.52 -26.95 5.55
CA ARG A 504 -5.24 -28.18 5.88
C ARG A 504 -6.49 -27.91 6.70
N THR A 505 -6.42 -27.00 7.67
CA THR A 505 -7.56 -26.57 8.48
C THR A 505 -8.62 -25.89 7.62
N LEU A 506 -8.23 -25.02 6.67
CA LEU A 506 -9.17 -24.35 5.77
C LEU A 506 -10.01 -25.32 4.92
N VAL A 507 -9.43 -26.43 4.45
CA VAL A 507 -10.18 -27.47 3.72
C VAL A 507 -11.30 -28.05 4.58
N GLN A 508 -11.02 -28.32 5.86
CA GLN A 508 -12.02 -28.82 6.81
C GLN A 508 -13.07 -27.76 7.11
N SER A 509 -12.64 -26.52 7.36
CA SER A 509 -13.51 -25.38 7.64
C SER A 509 -14.48 -25.10 6.48
N PHE A 510 -14.00 -25.13 5.23
CA PHE A 510 -14.86 -24.91 4.06
C PHE A 510 -15.86 -26.04 3.86
N LEU A 511 -15.46 -27.30 4.06
CA LEU A 511 -16.41 -28.41 4.03
C LEU A 511 -17.46 -28.28 5.13
N PHE A 512 -17.06 -27.86 6.33
CA PHE A 512 -18.00 -27.64 7.43
C PHE A 512 -18.99 -26.51 7.12
N LYS A 513 -18.50 -25.37 6.61
CA LYS A 513 -19.35 -24.28 6.12
C LYS A 513 -20.32 -24.76 5.03
N PHE A 514 -19.85 -25.56 4.09
CA PHE A 514 -20.70 -26.12 3.02
C PHE A 514 -21.79 -27.04 3.57
N TYR A 515 -21.42 -27.95 4.48
CA TYR A 515 -22.36 -28.83 5.15
C TYR A 515 -23.48 -28.03 5.84
N SER A 516 -23.09 -27.04 6.64
CA SER A 516 -24.05 -26.18 7.33
C SER A 516 -24.89 -25.35 6.38
N TYR A 517 -24.33 -24.81 5.30
CA TYR A 517 -25.12 -24.15 4.26
C TYR A 517 -26.20 -25.06 3.68
N VAL A 518 -25.85 -26.30 3.28
CA VAL A 518 -26.81 -27.26 2.72
C VAL A 518 -27.90 -27.63 3.74
N CYS A 519 -27.53 -27.88 5.00
CA CYS A 519 -28.51 -28.13 6.05
C CYS A 519 -29.50 -26.97 6.22
N ASN A 520 -29.04 -25.73 6.08
CA ASN A 520 -29.87 -24.53 6.23
C ASN A 520 -30.93 -24.46 5.13
N GLU A 521 -30.49 -24.67 3.89
CA GLU A 521 -31.35 -24.68 2.71
C GLU A 521 -32.37 -25.83 2.75
N LEU A 522 -31.98 -26.98 3.31
CA LEU A 522 -32.88 -28.11 3.56
C LEU A 522 -33.81 -27.91 4.77
N ARG A 523 -33.74 -26.73 5.43
CA ARG A 523 -34.47 -26.38 6.66
C ARG A 523 -34.27 -27.40 7.78
N GLN A 524 -33.09 -28.03 7.82
CA GLN A 524 -32.65 -28.82 8.95
C GLN A 524 -32.16 -27.89 10.06
N SER A 525 -32.34 -28.28 11.32
CA SER A 525 -31.94 -27.45 12.46
C SER A 525 -30.43 -27.23 12.47
N ILE A 526 -30.00 -25.98 12.31
CA ILE A 526 -28.63 -25.54 12.58
C ILE A 526 -28.66 -24.75 13.87
N ASN A 527 -27.77 -25.12 14.79
CA ASN A 527 -27.77 -24.54 16.12
C ASN A 527 -27.11 -23.14 16.16
N ASP A 528 -26.33 -22.77 15.14
CA ASP A 528 -25.58 -21.52 15.11
C ASP A 528 -25.43 -20.97 13.67
N LEU A 529 -26.06 -19.83 13.38
CA LEU A 529 -26.02 -19.16 12.07
C LEU A 529 -24.72 -18.40 11.81
N SER A 530 -23.85 -18.22 12.81
CA SER A 530 -22.56 -17.52 12.65
C SER A 530 -21.59 -18.22 11.69
N ILE A 531 -21.87 -19.49 11.37
CA ILE A 531 -21.14 -20.30 10.40
C ILE A 531 -21.28 -19.83 8.96
N LEU A 532 -22.39 -19.14 8.63
CA LEU A 532 -22.62 -18.60 7.30
C LEU A 532 -21.67 -17.43 7.02
N ASP A 533 -21.57 -16.97 5.77
CA ASP A 533 -20.65 -15.90 5.42
C ASP A 533 -21.12 -14.50 5.87
N TYR A 534 -20.18 -13.60 6.14
CA TYR A 534 -20.46 -12.25 6.63
C TYR A 534 -20.67 -11.26 5.47
N ASN A 535 -21.75 -10.49 5.53
CA ASN A 535 -21.98 -9.38 4.62
C ASN A 535 -21.52 -8.08 5.28
N ARG A 536 -20.45 -7.50 4.75
CA ARG A 536 -19.92 -6.20 5.22
C ARG A 536 -20.93 -5.08 4.96
N PRO A 537 -21.38 -4.34 5.98
CA PRO A 537 -22.21 -3.16 5.80
C PRO A 537 -21.42 -1.99 5.21
N ILE A 538 -22.14 -0.96 4.79
CA ILE A 538 -21.56 0.28 4.28
C ILE A 538 -20.79 1.02 5.38
N SER A 539 -19.61 1.52 5.04
CA SER A 539 -18.78 2.26 6.00
C SER A 539 -19.27 3.69 6.21
N HIS A 540 -18.95 4.30 7.34
CA HIS A 540 -19.20 5.71 7.63
C HIS A 540 -18.16 6.26 8.62
N ALA A 541 -18.17 7.57 8.82
CA ALA A 541 -17.23 8.28 9.68
C ALA A 541 -17.88 9.40 10.47
N GLN A 542 -17.22 9.79 11.56
CA GLN A 542 -17.47 11.02 12.29
C GLN A 542 -16.15 11.68 12.71
N GLN A 543 -15.98 12.96 12.41
CA GLN A 543 -14.83 13.75 12.85
C GLN A 543 -15.26 14.88 13.79
N THR A 544 -14.57 15.04 14.91
CA THR A 544 -14.86 16.09 15.91
C THR A 544 -13.63 16.98 16.12
N ILE A 545 -13.80 18.29 15.92
CA ILE A 545 -12.73 19.28 16.02
C ILE A 545 -13.10 20.29 17.13
N PRO A 546 -12.18 20.63 18.06
CA PRO A 546 -12.43 21.62 19.09
C PRO A 546 -12.52 23.04 18.51
N GLU A 547 -13.13 23.96 19.26
CA GLU A 547 -13.18 25.37 18.89
C GLU A 547 -11.77 25.97 18.80
N ARG A 548 -11.54 26.77 17.75
CA ARG A 548 -10.26 27.45 17.52
C ARG A 548 -10.17 28.77 18.33
N PRO A 549 -8.97 29.20 18.73
CA PRO A 549 -8.79 30.54 19.33
C PRO A 549 -9.25 31.65 18.38
N GLN A 550 -10.13 32.54 18.84
CA GLN A 550 -10.65 33.66 18.02
C GLN A 550 -9.58 34.69 17.64
N THR A 551 -8.47 34.74 18.38
CA THR A 551 -7.33 35.63 18.12
C THR A 551 -6.56 35.27 16.85
N GLN A 552 -6.63 34.02 16.39
CA GLN A 552 -5.97 33.54 15.18
C GLN A 552 -6.87 33.75 13.95
N LYS A 553 -6.34 34.30 12.85
CA LYS A 553 -7.14 34.57 11.64
C LYS A 553 -7.05 33.47 10.59
N VAL A 554 -5.94 32.75 10.53
CA VAL A 554 -5.58 31.78 9.49
C VAL A 554 -5.22 30.43 10.10
N VAL A 555 -4.33 30.42 11.09
CA VAL A 555 -3.91 29.19 11.78
C VAL A 555 -5.11 28.52 12.48
N GLY A 556 -5.15 27.19 12.44
CA GLY A 556 -6.24 26.39 13.00
C GLY A 556 -7.48 26.25 12.10
N LYS A 557 -7.49 26.87 10.90
CA LYS A 557 -8.55 26.64 9.91
C LYS A 557 -8.37 25.27 9.21
N PRO A 558 -9.47 24.55 8.91
CA PRO A 558 -9.46 23.30 8.14
C PRO A 558 -9.28 23.60 6.65
N LEU A 559 -8.05 23.92 6.27
CA LEU A 559 -7.68 24.22 4.89
C LEU A 559 -7.27 22.93 4.19
N PRO A 560 -7.73 22.69 2.95
CA PRO A 560 -7.27 21.55 2.18
C PRO A 560 -5.77 21.68 1.88
N HIS A 561 -5.14 20.54 1.59
CA HIS A 561 -3.73 20.51 1.19
C HIS A 561 -3.47 21.45 0.00
N ARG A 562 -2.43 22.29 0.05
CA ARG A 562 -2.18 23.32 -0.98
C ARG A 562 -2.03 22.76 -2.39
N SER A 563 -1.51 21.54 -2.54
CA SER A 563 -1.36 20.87 -3.84
C SER A 563 -2.55 19.96 -4.21
N THR A 564 -3.65 19.95 -3.45
CA THR A 564 -4.77 19.00 -3.65
C THR A 564 -5.32 19.02 -5.08
N TYR A 565 -5.53 20.20 -5.67
CA TYR A 565 -6.03 20.31 -7.04
C TYR A 565 -5.00 19.88 -8.09
N LEU A 566 -3.71 20.05 -7.80
CA LEU A 566 -2.63 19.52 -8.65
C LEU A 566 -2.60 17.98 -8.56
N HIS A 567 -2.93 17.41 -7.41
CA HIS A 567 -3.02 15.96 -7.24
C HIS A 567 -4.22 15.37 -8.00
N THR A 568 -5.39 16.01 -7.92
CA THR A 568 -6.61 15.52 -8.59
C THR A 568 -6.62 15.73 -10.09
N THR A 569 -5.79 16.63 -10.62
CA THR A 569 -5.59 16.86 -12.06
C THR A 569 -4.39 16.14 -12.66
N GLY A 570 -3.50 15.58 -11.83
CA GLY A 570 -2.24 15.00 -12.27
C GLY A 570 -1.14 16.01 -12.60
N GLU A 571 -1.37 17.31 -12.39
CA GLU A 571 -0.42 18.40 -12.65
C GLU A 571 0.68 18.52 -11.58
N ALA A 572 0.58 17.78 -10.47
CA ALA A 572 1.67 17.68 -9.50
C ALA A 572 2.83 16.85 -10.06
N VAL A 573 3.99 17.50 -10.17
CA VAL A 573 5.23 16.93 -10.70
C VAL A 573 6.03 16.24 -9.59
N TYR A 574 6.28 14.94 -9.76
CA TYR A 574 7.23 14.13 -8.99
C TYR A 574 8.53 13.94 -9.78
N VAL A 575 9.55 13.28 -9.22
CA VAL A 575 10.87 13.17 -9.87
C VAL A 575 10.78 12.51 -11.25
N ASP A 576 10.08 11.38 -11.36
CA ASP A 576 9.92 10.66 -12.63
C ASP A 576 9.10 11.45 -13.68
N ASP A 577 8.25 12.39 -13.24
CA ASP A 577 7.45 13.23 -14.12
C ASP A 577 8.27 14.35 -14.79
N MET A 578 9.48 14.63 -14.30
CA MET A 578 10.32 15.67 -14.86
C MET A 578 10.70 15.34 -16.31
N PRO A 579 10.57 16.31 -17.24
CA PRO A 579 11.03 16.13 -18.61
C PRO A 579 12.52 15.79 -18.64
N SER A 580 12.90 14.82 -19.46
CA SER A 580 14.31 14.51 -19.68
C SER A 580 14.99 15.63 -20.46
N LEU A 581 16.21 15.99 -20.04
CA LEU A 581 17.07 16.85 -20.81
C LEU A 581 17.53 16.12 -22.09
N VAL A 582 17.96 16.89 -23.08
CA VAL A 582 18.59 16.30 -24.27
C VAL A 582 19.80 15.48 -23.83
N ASN A 583 19.97 14.30 -24.41
CA ASN A 583 21.05 13.36 -24.09
C ASN A 583 21.01 12.75 -22.67
N THR A 584 19.90 12.86 -21.92
CA THR A 584 19.74 12.10 -20.68
C THR A 584 19.85 10.59 -20.95
N LEU A 585 20.62 9.90 -20.11
CA LEU A 585 20.76 8.45 -20.10
C LEU A 585 19.94 7.82 -18.98
N HIS A 586 19.68 6.53 -19.09
CA HIS A 586 18.92 5.74 -18.13
C HIS A 586 19.79 4.69 -17.48
N ALA A 587 19.62 4.50 -16.18
CA ALA A 587 20.37 3.55 -15.38
C ALA A 587 19.51 2.38 -14.90
N ALA A 588 20.13 1.20 -14.77
CA ALA A 588 19.59 0.05 -14.06
C ALA A 588 20.67 -0.54 -13.15
N LEU A 589 20.26 -0.94 -11.95
CA LEU A 589 21.19 -1.48 -10.95
C LEU A 589 21.52 -2.95 -11.25
N VAL A 590 22.78 -3.31 -11.05
CA VAL A 590 23.24 -4.70 -11.01
C VAL A 590 23.42 -5.08 -9.55
N LEU A 591 22.62 -6.05 -9.09
CA LEU A 591 22.46 -6.37 -7.67
C LEU A 591 22.99 -7.77 -7.34
N SER A 592 23.44 -7.96 -6.10
CA SER A 592 23.80 -9.28 -5.59
C SER A 592 22.59 -10.23 -5.61
N THR A 593 22.83 -11.46 -6.06
CA THR A 593 21.84 -12.54 -6.00
C THR A 593 22.08 -13.52 -4.85
N LYS A 594 23.11 -13.27 -4.02
CA LYS A 594 23.50 -14.13 -2.89
C LYS A 594 23.54 -13.32 -1.57
N PRO A 595 23.12 -13.91 -0.43
CA PRO A 595 23.05 -13.20 0.84
C PRO A 595 24.43 -12.99 1.47
N ASN A 596 25.35 -13.94 1.37
CA ASN A 596 26.71 -13.81 1.89
C ASN A 596 27.69 -14.47 0.91
N ALA A 597 28.36 -13.67 0.08
CA ALA A 597 29.22 -14.20 -0.97
C ALA A 597 30.34 -13.25 -1.37
N ARG A 598 31.51 -13.82 -1.67
CA ARG A 598 32.62 -13.11 -2.31
C ARG A 598 32.42 -13.07 -3.82
N ILE A 599 32.58 -11.89 -4.42
CA ILE A 599 32.57 -11.70 -5.88
C ILE A 599 33.92 -12.14 -6.42
N LYS A 600 33.92 -13.12 -7.34
CA LYS A 600 35.14 -13.64 -7.99
C LYS A 600 35.39 -12.97 -9.32
N HIS A 601 34.33 -12.81 -10.11
CA HIS A 601 34.38 -12.23 -11.45
C HIS A 601 33.04 -11.60 -11.83
N ILE A 602 33.10 -10.53 -12.63
CA ILE A 602 31.95 -9.86 -13.23
C ILE A 602 32.17 -9.84 -14.74
N ASP A 603 31.25 -10.45 -15.49
CA ASP A 603 31.24 -10.49 -16.95
C ASP A 603 30.10 -9.63 -17.51
N ILE A 604 30.47 -8.63 -18.33
CA ILE A 604 29.58 -7.67 -18.96
C ILE A 604 29.48 -7.86 -20.49
N GLU A 605 30.09 -8.90 -21.06
CA GLU A 605 30.20 -9.06 -22.51
C GLU A 605 28.83 -9.07 -23.20
N ALA A 606 27.87 -9.81 -22.65
CA ALA A 606 26.50 -9.86 -23.18
C ALA A 606 25.75 -8.52 -23.00
N ALA A 607 25.92 -7.86 -21.85
CA ALA A 607 25.32 -6.56 -21.57
C ALA A 607 25.81 -5.47 -22.55
N SER A 608 27.11 -5.47 -22.86
CA SER A 608 27.73 -4.49 -23.76
C SER A 608 27.23 -4.56 -25.21
N LYS A 609 26.62 -5.68 -25.61
CA LYS A 609 26.06 -5.90 -26.95
C LYS A 609 24.61 -5.43 -27.07
N VAL A 610 23.97 -5.01 -25.98
CA VAL A 610 22.60 -4.48 -26.00
C VAL A 610 22.59 -3.15 -26.75
N PRO A 611 21.71 -2.95 -27.75
CA PRO A 611 21.57 -1.68 -28.44
C PRO A 611 21.30 -0.52 -27.47
N GLY A 612 22.08 0.55 -27.59
CA GLY A 612 21.99 1.71 -26.71
C GLY A 612 22.74 1.56 -25.38
N PHE A 613 23.49 0.47 -25.16
CA PHE A 613 24.44 0.38 -24.06
C PHE A 613 25.51 1.46 -24.17
N VAL A 614 25.80 2.14 -23.07
CA VAL A 614 26.82 3.19 -23.01
C VAL A 614 27.99 2.75 -22.13
N GLU A 615 27.72 2.35 -20.89
CA GLU A 615 28.78 2.06 -19.91
C GLU A 615 28.29 1.18 -18.76
N PHE A 616 29.22 0.45 -18.15
CA PHE A 616 29.04 -0.18 -16.83
C PHE A 616 29.90 0.55 -15.79
N VAL A 617 29.29 0.87 -14.65
CA VAL A 617 29.90 1.65 -13.57
C VAL A 617 29.94 0.81 -12.30
N ASP A 618 31.10 0.71 -11.65
CA ASP A 618 31.26 0.01 -10.37
C ASP A 618 32.16 0.74 -9.38
N HIS A 619 32.57 0.06 -8.31
CA HIS A 619 33.42 0.62 -7.25
C HIS A 619 34.73 1.24 -7.76
N ARG A 620 35.26 0.82 -8.93
CA ARG A 620 36.51 1.34 -9.49
C ARG A 620 36.34 2.73 -10.09
N ASP A 621 35.12 3.13 -10.37
CA ASP A 621 34.78 4.43 -10.96
C ASP A 621 34.48 5.50 -9.91
N VAL A 622 34.48 5.17 -8.63
CA VAL A 622 34.21 6.10 -7.53
C VAL A 622 35.40 7.07 -7.37
N PRO A 623 35.23 8.39 -7.62
CA PRO A 623 36.36 9.33 -7.57
C PRO A 623 36.89 9.64 -6.16
N GLY A 624 36.02 9.52 -5.14
CA GLY A 624 36.32 9.77 -3.74
C GLY A 624 36.27 8.50 -2.89
N THR A 625 35.49 8.51 -1.82
CA THR A 625 35.31 7.31 -0.97
C THR A 625 34.12 6.47 -1.43
N ASN A 626 34.33 5.16 -1.55
CA ASN A 626 33.24 4.20 -1.76
C ASN A 626 32.42 3.94 -0.49
N LYS A 627 32.81 4.49 0.67
CA LYS A 627 32.11 4.34 1.96
C LYS A 627 31.84 5.71 2.58
N PRO A 628 30.75 6.39 2.17
CA PRO A 628 30.51 7.79 2.52
C PRO A 628 29.72 8.01 3.82
N ASN A 629 29.26 6.94 4.49
CA ASN A 629 28.37 7.03 5.65
C ASN A 629 29.14 7.19 6.97
N GLY A 630 29.22 8.42 7.49
CA GLY A 630 29.47 8.71 8.92
C GLY A 630 30.73 8.12 9.59
N PRO A 631 30.80 8.12 10.94
CA PRO A 631 31.96 7.64 11.71
C PRO A 631 32.12 6.11 11.71
N LEU A 632 31.07 5.36 11.33
CA LEU A 632 31.09 3.92 11.08
C LEU A 632 30.78 3.68 9.59
N PRO A 633 31.78 3.78 8.69
CA PRO A 633 31.60 3.60 7.26
C PRO A 633 31.43 2.11 6.91
N ASP A 634 30.26 1.56 7.22
CA ASP A 634 29.94 0.13 7.10
C ASP A 634 29.14 -0.24 5.85
N GLU A 635 28.69 0.74 5.06
CA GLU A 635 28.01 0.57 3.78
C GLU A 635 28.86 1.09 2.61
N GLU A 636 28.92 0.31 1.52
CA GLU A 636 29.57 0.70 0.27
C GLU A 636 28.54 1.21 -0.74
N VAL A 637 28.92 2.19 -1.58
CA VAL A 637 28.09 2.61 -2.73
C VAL A 637 27.99 1.46 -3.73
N PHE A 638 29.14 0.83 -4.03
CA PHE A 638 29.25 -0.37 -4.84
C PHE A 638 30.02 -1.43 -4.09
N VAL A 639 29.53 -2.67 -4.06
CA VAL A 639 30.21 -3.79 -3.40
C VAL A 639 31.61 -3.99 -4.00
N THR A 640 32.64 -3.88 -3.17
CA THR A 640 34.03 -4.04 -3.60
C THR A 640 34.42 -5.52 -3.72
N SER A 641 34.02 -6.36 -2.75
CA SER A 641 34.47 -7.76 -2.71
C SER A 641 33.51 -8.76 -2.10
N ILE A 642 32.74 -8.39 -1.07
CA ILE A 642 31.82 -9.30 -0.39
C ILE A 642 30.43 -8.67 -0.38
N ALA A 643 29.47 -9.34 -1.00
CA ALA A 643 28.07 -9.00 -0.91
C ALA A 643 27.49 -9.60 0.38
N LEU A 644 26.91 -8.72 1.21
CA LEU A 644 26.37 -9.06 2.54
C LEU A 644 24.84 -9.17 2.57
N CYS A 645 24.16 -8.98 1.43
CA CYS A 645 22.76 -9.33 1.28
C CYS A 645 22.44 -9.55 -0.20
N ILE A 646 21.31 -10.22 -0.44
CA ILE A 646 20.65 -10.16 -1.75
C ILE A 646 20.15 -8.73 -1.95
N GLY A 647 20.44 -8.12 -3.10
CA GLY A 647 20.09 -6.73 -3.37
C GLY A 647 21.21 -5.72 -3.11
N ALA A 648 22.38 -6.13 -2.61
CA ALA A 648 23.54 -5.23 -2.49
C ALA A 648 23.96 -4.72 -3.89
N ILE A 649 24.22 -3.41 -4.02
CA ILE A 649 24.51 -2.78 -5.32
C ILE A 649 25.95 -3.13 -5.73
N ILE A 650 26.12 -3.88 -6.81
CA ILE A 650 27.45 -4.26 -7.33
C ILE A 650 27.92 -3.27 -8.39
N GLY A 651 27.00 -2.78 -9.21
CA GLY A 651 27.28 -1.80 -10.26
C GLY A 651 26.01 -1.21 -10.85
N VAL A 652 26.17 -0.34 -11.84
CA VAL A 652 25.08 0.25 -12.63
C VAL A 652 25.39 0.10 -14.11
N VAL A 653 24.40 -0.35 -14.89
CA VAL A 653 24.44 -0.26 -16.35
C VAL A 653 23.75 1.01 -16.80
N ILE A 654 24.37 1.73 -17.74
CA ILE A 654 23.86 2.97 -18.33
C ILE A 654 23.55 2.73 -19.81
N CYS A 655 22.33 3.06 -20.22
CA CYS A 655 21.87 2.96 -21.61
C CYS A 655 21.10 4.22 -22.07
N GLU A 656 20.87 4.33 -23.38
CA GLU A 656 20.08 5.42 -23.98
C GLU A 656 18.58 5.35 -23.62
N THR A 657 18.08 4.17 -23.24
CA THR A 657 16.69 3.96 -22.84
C THR A 657 16.60 3.12 -21.57
N GLU A 658 15.54 3.34 -20.79
CA GLU A 658 15.27 2.56 -19.56
C GLU A 658 15.18 1.06 -19.85
N HIS A 659 14.50 0.69 -20.93
CA HIS A 659 14.31 -0.71 -21.31
C HIS A 659 15.64 -1.40 -21.65
N ALA A 660 16.50 -0.72 -22.42
CA ALA A 660 17.83 -1.24 -22.72
C ALA A 660 18.69 -1.37 -21.45
N ALA A 661 18.58 -0.45 -20.49
CA ALA A 661 19.31 -0.53 -19.22
C ALA A 661 18.86 -1.76 -18.41
N GLN A 662 17.56 -2.02 -18.31
CA GLN A 662 17.02 -3.19 -17.61
C GLN A 662 17.48 -4.50 -18.24
N ILE A 663 17.39 -4.63 -19.58
CA ILE A 663 17.87 -5.83 -20.29
C ILE A 663 19.38 -6.02 -20.07
N ALA A 664 20.16 -4.96 -20.20
CA ALA A 664 21.60 -5.05 -20.08
C ALA A 664 22.03 -5.42 -18.64
N ALA A 665 21.38 -4.87 -17.62
CA ALA A 665 21.62 -5.26 -16.22
C ALA A 665 21.32 -6.74 -15.97
N ASP A 666 20.24 -7.27 -16.55
CA ASP A 666 19.87 -8.70 -16.46
C ASP A 666 20.87 -9.65 -17.14
N LEU A 667 21.66 -9.14 -18.09
CA LEU A 667 22.67 -9.92 -18.83
C LEU A 667 24.06 -9.90 -18.18
N VAL A 668 24.27 -9.10 -17.14
CA VAL A 668 25.53 -9.10 -16.38
C VAL A 668 25.61 -10.39 -15.57
N LYS A 669 26.70 -11.14 -15.75
CA LYS A 669 26.96 -12.39 -15.03
C LYS A 669 27.96 -12.15 -13.91
N ILE A 670 27.70 -12.75 -12.76
CA ILE A 670 28.52 -12.57 -11.56
C ILE A 670 28.81 -13.95 -10.97
N ASP A 671 30.10 -14.24 -10.85
CA ASP A 671 30.57 -15.47 -10.22
C ASP A 671 30.79 -15.24 -8.72
N TYR A 672 30.13 -16.07 -7.91
CA TYR A 672 30.12 -15.96 -6.46
C TYR A 672 30.84 -17.15 -5.82
N GLU A 673 31.59 -16.89 -4.75
CA GLU A 673 31.99 -17.87 -3.75
C GLU A 673 31.15 -17.65 -2.48
N LEU A 674 30.26 -18.58 -2.16
CA LEU A 674 29.40 -18.50 -0.97
C LEU A 674 30.24 -18.56 0.31
N LEU A 675 29.93 -17.70 1.26
CA LEU A 675 30.60 -17.64 2.56
C LEU A 675 29.68 -18.20 3.65
N SER A 676 30.28 -18.85 4.65
CA SER A 676 29.57 -19.46 5.79
C SER A 676 30.11 -18.89 7.11
N PRO A 677 29.26 -18.68 8.13
CA PRO A 677 27.80 -18.93 8.15
C PRO A 677 26.99 -17.82 7.44
N THR A 678 25.85 -18.19 6.87
CA THR A 678 24.82 -17.23 6.40
C THR A 678 23.82 -17.00 7.53
N ILE A 679 23.94 -15.87 8.20
CA ILE A 679 23.06 -15.43 9.30
C ILE A 679 21.84 -14.71 8.72
N LEU A 680 20.62 -15.21 8.92
CA LEU A 680 19.40 -14.62 8.32
C LEU A 680 18.35 -14.17 9.34
N SER A 681 18.28 -14.84 10.49
CA SER A 681 17.32 -14.54 11.55
C SER A 681 17.96 -13.86 12.77
N ILE A 682 17.12 -13.31 13.65
CA ILE A 682 17.56 -12.81 14.96
C ILE A 682 18.20 -13.95 15.77
N ASP A 683 17.61 -15.15 15.72
CA ASP A 683 18.12 -16.31 16.44
C ASP A 683 19.49 -16.76 15.90
N ASP A 684 19.70 -16.74 14.59
CA ASP A 684 21.01 -17.00 14.00
C ASP A 684 22.05 -15.99 14.51
N ALA A 685 21.69 -14.71 14.56
CA ALA A 685 22.58 -13.66 15.02
C ALA A 685 22.93 -13.82 16.50
N ILE A 686 21.96 -14.21 17.33
CA ILE A 686 22.19 -14.52 18.74
C ILE A 686 23.15 -15.71 18.89
N ASN A 687 22.89 -16.80 18.15
CA ASN A 687 23.69 -18.02 18.23
C ASN A 687 25.15 -17.83 17.75
N HIS A 688 25.39 -16.89 16.83
CA HIS A 688 26.71 -16.58 16.28
C HIS A 688 27.34 -15.31 16.86
N GLU A 689 26.71 -14.69 17.88
CA GLU A 689 27.15 -13.41 18.47
C GLU A 689 27.37 -12.28 17.43
N SER A 690 26.54 -12.25 16.38
CA SER A 690 26.65 -11.30 15.28
C SER A 690 25.85 -10.02 15.56
N TYR A 691 26.52 -9.03 16.15
CA TYR A 691 25.91 -7.76 16.53
C TYR A 691 26.66 -6.56 15.95
N PHE A 692 25.93 -5.45 15.79
CA PHE A 692 26.54 -4.13 15.69
C PHE A 692 26.70 -3.53 17.08
N GLY A 693 27.87 -2.96 17.36
CA GLY A 693 28.14 -2.25 18.61
C GLY A 693 28.06 -3.13 19.88
N ASN A 694 27.98 -2.46 21.03
CA ASN A 694 27.84 -3.08 22.34
C ASN A 694 26.38 -3.10 22.80
N GLU A 695 26.09 -3.77 23.92
CA GLU A 695 24.77 -3.70 24.55
C GLU A 695 24.47 -2.28 25.00
N THR A 696 23.25 -1.84 24.76
CA THR A 696 22.70 -0.70 25.49
C THR A 696 21.89 -1.24 26.65
N CYS A 697 22.23 -0.83 27.88
CA CYS A 697 21.47 -1.19 29.08
C CYS A 697 20.87 0.08 29.68
N LEU A 698 19.58 0.02 30.04
CA LEU A 698 18.89 1.05 30.81
C LEU A 698 18.32 0.41 32.07
N GLN A 699 18.62 0.97 33.25
CA GLN A 699 18.15 0.42 34.51
C GLN A 699 17.66 1.52 35.46
N ARG A 700 16.50 1.30 36.08
CA ARG A 700 15.98 2.12 37.17
C ARG A 700 15.47 1.21 38.29
N GLY A 701 15.79 1.56 39.54
CA GLY A 701 15.39 0.76 40.70
C GLY A 701 16.17 -0.56 40.84
N ASP A 702 15.64 -1.45 41.67
CA ASP A 702 16.22 -2.77 41.98
C ASP A 702 15.24 -3.87 41.56
N VAL A 703 15.49 -4.47 40.40
CA VAL A 703 14.61 -5.47 39.79
C VAL A 703 14.68 -6.80 40.53
N GLU A 704 15.85 -7.17 41.09
CA GLU A 704 16.01 -8.41 41.85
C GLU A 704 15.20 -8.37 43.15
N LYS A 705 15.25 -7.24 43.85
CA LYS A 705 14.40 -7.02 45.02
C LYS A 705 12.92 -7.03 44.64
N ALA A 706 12.56 -6.40 43.53
CA ALA A 706 11.17 -6.37 43.06
C ALA A 706 10.63 -7.77 42.73
N PHE A 707 11.46 -8.67 42.20
CA PHE A 707 11.07 -10.06 41.97
C PHE A 707 10.97 -10.87 43.26
N ALA A 708 11.82 -10.62 44.25
CA ALA A 708 11.72 -11.26 45.56
C ALA A 708 10.41 -10.86 46.29
N ASP A 709 9.98 -9.61 46.12
CA ASP A 709 8.74 -9.07 46.70
C ASP A 709 7.48 -9.38 45.86
N ALA A 710 7.63 -9.96 44.65
CA ALA A 710 6.52 -10.22 43.76
C ALA A 710 5.71 -11.45 44.17
N GLU A 711 4.38 -11.31 44.15
CA GLU A 711 3.47 -12.44 44.42
C GLU A 711 3.39 -13.39 43.21
N HIS A 712 3.55 -12.85 42.00
CA HIS A 712 3.53 -13.58 40.74
C HIS A 712 4.65 -13.11 39.81
N ILE A 713 5.19 -14.06 39.03
CA ILE A 713 6.23 -13.83 38.03
C ILE A 713 5.82 -14.53 36.73
N LEU A 714 5.96 -13.85 35.60
CA LEU A 714 5.80 -14.41 34.26
C LEU A 714 7.06 -14.19 33.42
N GLU A 715 7.43 -15.19 32.62
CA GLU A 715 8.55 -15.15 31.68
C GLU A 715 8.10 -15.66 30.32
N GLU A 716 8.22 -14.83 29.27
CA GLU A 716 7.79 -15.19 27.92
C GLU A 716 8.69 -14.54 26.84
N THR A 717 8.48 -14.94 25.58
CA THR A 717 9.14 -14.35 24.40
C THR A 717 8.11 -13.96 23.34
N ILE A 718 8.28 -12.77 22.76
CA ILE A 718 7.42 -12.19 21.74
C ILE A 718 8.27 -11.93 20.49
N TYR A 719 7.73 -12.24 19.31
CA TYR A 719 8.30 -11.88 18.01
C TYR A 719 7.38 -10.91 17.29
N ILE A 720 7.97 -9.90 16.67
CA ILE A 720 7.26 -8.85 15.93
C ILE A 720 7.87 -8.77 14.53
N GLY A 721 7.03 -8.92 13.51
CA GLY A 721 7.45 -8.87 12.11
C GLY A 721 7.95 -7.50 11.67
N GLY A 722 8.61 -7.46 10.51
CA GLY A 722 8.99 -6.22 9.83
C GLY A 722 7.84 -5.65 8.99
N GLN A 723 8.07 -4.49 8.37
CA GLN A 723 7.06 -3.78 7.58
C GLN A 723 7.68 -2.99 6.44
N GLU A 724 7.12 -3.11 5.24
CA GLU A 724 7.51 -2.34 4.06
C GLU A 724 6.77 -1.00 4.02
N HIS A 725 7.50 0.08 3.76
CA HIS A 725 6.96 1.45 3.76
C HIS A 725 5.84 1.58 2.73
N PHE A 726 6.04 0.96 1.56
CA PHE A 726 5.08 0.95 0.47
C PHE A 726 4.64 2.37 0.09
N TYR A 727 5.57 3.33 0.11
CA TYR A 727 5.32 4.65 -0.48
C TYR A 727 4.91 4.48 -1.94
N MET A 728 3.87 5.19 -2.38
CA MET A 728 3.27 4.94 -3.69
C MET A 728 4.22 5.31 -4.84
N GLU A 729 5.05 6.34 -4.66
CA GLU A 729 6.18 6.68 -5.54
C GLU A 729 7.43 5.92 -5.08
N THR A 730 7.95 4.99 -5.89
CA THR A 730 9.24 4.33 -5.63
C THR A 730 10.41 5.32 -5.65
N ASN A 731 11.59 4.87 -5.22
CA ASN A 731 12.76 5.72 -5.24
C ASN A 731 13.16 6.09 -6.68
N SER A 732 13.42 7.39 -6.87
CA SER A 732 13.71 7.99 -8.17
C SER A 732 14.74 9.10 -8.01
N CYS A 733 15.68 9.21 -8.95
CA CYS A 733 16.75 10.19 -8.92
C CYS A 733 17.16 10.61 -10.35
N ILE A 734 17.45 11.90 -10.51
CA ILE A 734 18.04 12.48 -11.72
C ILE A 734 19.27 13.28 -11.30
N VAL A 735 20.42 12.95 -11.86
CA VAL A 735 21.67 13.68 -11.63
C VAL A 735 22.10 14.38 -12.90
N ILE A 736 22.42 15.67 -12.79
CA ILE A 736 22.78 16.55 -13.90
C ILE A 736 24.17 17.14 -13.60
N PRO A 737 25.23 16.69 -14.30
CA PRO A 737 26.54 17.32 -14.19
C PRO A 737 26.59 18.62 -15.01
N SER A 738 27.14 19.68 -14.41
CA SER A 738 27.44 20.95 -15.09
C SER A 738 28.77 20.88 -15.84
N HIS A 739 28.86 21.58 -16.97
CA HIS A 739 30.07 21.64 -17.79
C HIS A 739 31.06 22.75 -17.38
N ASP A 740 30.60 23.79 -16.66
CA ASP A 740 31.40 25.01 -16.44
C ASP A 740 32.11 25.07 -15.08
N ASP A 741 31.52 24.52 -14.00
CA ASP A 741 32.00 24.72 -12.61
C ASP A 741 32.14 23.43 -11.77
N ASN A 742 32.13 22.25 -12.40
CA ASN A 742 32.06 20.95 -11.71
C ASN A 742 30.89 20.87 -10.70
N GLU A 743 29.82 21.63 -10.92
CA GLU A 743 28.59 21.55 -10.13
C GLU A 743 27.82 20.28 -10.51
N ILE A 744 27.16 19.68 -9.52
CA ILE A 744 26.24 18.56 -9.68
C ILE A 744 24.89 18.92 -9.10
N THR A 745 23.86 18.92 -9.94
CA THR A 745 22.47 19.05 -9.50
C THR A 745 21.85 17.66 -9.37
N ILE A 746 21.23 17.39 -8.23
CA ILE A 746 20.53 16.13 -7.92
C ILE A 746 19.07 16.45 -7.64
N HIS A 747 18.15 15.88 -8.44
CA HIS A 747 16.72 15.86 -8.14
C HIS A 747 16.37 14.47 -7.62
N ALA A 748 15.95 14.38 -6.36
CA ALA A 748 15.69 13.09 -5.74
C ALA A 748 14.48 13.11 -4.82
N GLY A 749 13.78 11.99 -4.72
CA GLY A 749 12.70 11.81 -3.76
C GLY A 749 13.26 11.41 -2.39
N VAL A 750 13.85 12.36 -1.64
CA VAL A 750 14.50 12.09 -0.34
C VAL A 750 13.98 12.97 0.81
N GLN A 751 13.86 12.41 2.02
CA GLN A 751 13.53 13.14 3.25
C GLN A 751 14.72 13.95 3.79
N SER A 752 15.95 13.57 3.41
CA SER A 752 17.20 14.18 3.86
C SER A 752 18.06 14.69 2.69
N PRO A 753 17.75 15.86 2.10
CA PRO A 753 18.55 16.45 1.03
C PRO A 753 20.00 16.72 1.44
N LEU A 754 20.22 17.08 2.71
CA LEU A 754 21.55 17.31 3.26
C LEU A 754 22.41 16.03 3.23
N ALA A 755 21.83 14.89 3.61
CA ALA A 755 22.57 13.63 3.64
C ALA A 755 23.01 13.23 2.23
N VAL A 756 22.15 13.41 1.21
CA VAL A 756 22.54 13.24 -0.21
C VAL A 756 23.66 14.19 -0.60
N GLN A 757 23.56 15.48 -0.26
CA GLN A 757 24.57 16.48 -0.59
C GLN A 757 25.94 16.15 0.00
N GLN A 758 25.99 15.84 1.30
CA GLN A 758 27.22 15.53 2.02
C GLN A 758 27.86 14.23 1.53
N THR A 759 27.06 13.16 1.39
CA THR A 759 27.59 11.87 0.95
C THR A 759 28.00 11.90 -0.52
N ALA A 760 27.28 12.59 -1.41
CA ALA A 760 27.68 12.75 -2.81
C ALA A 760 28.98 13.56 -2.94
N SER A 761 29.18 14.58 -2.11
CA SER A 761 30.44 15.32 -2.04
C SER A 761 31.63 14.38 -1.72
N LEU A 762 31.47 13.49 -0.74
CA LEU A 762 32.49 12.50 -0.36
C LEU A 762 32.75 11.46 -1.46
N VAL A 763 31.70 10.94 -2.08
CA VAL A 763 31.79 9.93 -3.15
C VAL A 763 32.42 10.50 -4.42
N LEU A 764 32.09 11.74 -4.78
CA LEU A 764 32.57 12.39 -5.99
C LEU A 764 33.88 13.16 -5.81
N ASN A 765 34.39 13.26 -4.57
CA ASN A 765 35.54 14.08 -4.21
C ASN A 765 35.39 15.54 -4.68
N ARG A 766 34.26 16.15 -4.34
CA ARG A 766 33.93 17.56 -4.65
C ARG A 766 33.55 18.29 -3.38
N ASP A 767 33.75 19.60 -3.34
CA ASP A 767 33.26 20.42 -2.23
C ASP A 767 31.73 20.29 -2.11
N VAL A 768 31.21 20.28 -0.87
CA VAL A 768 29.76 20.22 -0.59
C VAL A 768 29.00 21.34 -1.30
N SER A 769 29.63 22.52 -1.46
CA SER A 769 29.06 23.67 -2.18
C SER A 769 28.89 23.45 -3.69
N ARG A 770 29.50 22.41 -4.28
CA ARG A 770 29.33 22.02 -5.68
C ARG A 770 28.22 21.00 -5.89
N ILE A 771 27.60 20.53 -4.82
CA ILE A 771 26.49 19.58 -4.89
C ILE A 771 25.22 20.29 -4.45
N ILE A 772 24.17 20.24 -5.27
CA ILE A 772 22.87 20.83 -4.97
C ILE A 772 21.81 19.73 -5.05
N CYS A 773 21.06 19.53 -3.96
CA CYS A 773 19.96 18.57 -3.92
C CYS A 773 18.62 19.30 -3.86
N HIS A 774 17.77 19.10 -4.86
CA HIS A 774 16.43 19.66 -4.97
C HIS A 774 15.37 18.61 -4.66
N VAL A 775 14.39 18.97 -3.83
CA VAL A 775 13.22 18.15 -3.52
C VAL A 775 11.98 19.02 -3.52
N LYS A 776 11.12 18.82 -4.53
CA LYS A 776 9.84 19.54 -4.66
C LYS A 776 8.75 18.93 -3.79
N ARG A 777 8.59 17.61 -3.86
CA ARG A 777 7.61 16.78 -3.14
C ARG A 777 7.95 15.30 -3.30
N ILE A 778 7.37 14.45 -2.46
CA ILE A 778 7.53 12.99 -2.50
C ILE A 778 6.16 12.30 -2.40
N GLY A 779 5.94 11.26 -3.20
CA GLY A 779 4.72 10.43 -3.21
C GLY A 779 4.67 9.41 -2.06
N GLY A 780 4.91 9.88 -0.83
CA GLY A 780 5.04 9.07 0.39
C GLY A 780 6.51 8.69 0.68
N ALA A 781 6.84 8.54 1.96
CA ALA A 781 8.21 8.24 2.38
C ALA A 781 8.26 7.40 3.68
N PHE A 782 7.62 7.89 4.74
CA PHE A 782 7.41 7.15 6.00
C PHE A 782 8.70 6.70 6.72
N GLY A 783 9.84 7.32 6.45
CA GLY A 783 11.16 6.94 6.99
C GLY A 783 12.06 6.23 5.96
N GLY A 784 11.47 5.48 5.01
CA GLY A 784 12.24 4.70 4.04
C GLY A 784 13.06 5.54 3.04
N LYS A 785 12.76 6.84 2.94
CA LYS A 785 13.52 7.79 2.11
C LYS A 785 14.38 8.74 2.94
N GLU A 786 14.62 8.43 4.21
CA GLU A 786 15.53 9.18 5.09
C GLU A 786 17.00 8.85 4.78
N SER A 787 17.37 7.57 4.76
CA SER A 787 18.72 7.09 4.47
C SER A 787 18.78 6.14 3.27
N ARG A 788 17.79 5.24 3.09
CA ARG A 788 17.85 4.17 2.06
C ARG A 788 17.64 4.66 0.63
N ALA A 789 17.34 5.95 0.48
CA ALA A 789 17.38 6.61 -0.81
C ALA A 789 18.81 6.99 -1.26
N LEU A 790 19.77 7.09 -0.33
CA LEU A 790 21.14 7.52 -0.63
C LEU A 790 21.89 6.54 -1.53
N PRO A 791 21.95 5.22 -1.27
CA PRO A 791 22.85 4.31 -2.00
C PRO A 791 22.69 4.39 -3.52
N HIS A 792 21.45 4.38 -4.02
CA HIS A 792 21.22 4.50 -5.46
C HIS A 792 21.42 5.94 -5.97
N CYS A 793 21.08 6.98 -5.21
CA CYS A 793 21.37 8.36 -5.60
C CYS A 793 22.88 8.58 -5.80
N LEU A 794 23.70 8.01 -4.92
CA LEU A 794 25.16 8.07 -4.97
C LEU A 794 25.72 7.26 -6.15
N ALA A 795 25.19 6.06 -6.38
CA ALA A 795 25.54 5.26 -7.55
C ALA A 795 25.25 6.01 -8.86
N ILE A 796 24.10 6.70 -8.95
CA ILE A 796 23.76 7.53 -10.12
C ILE A 796 24.64 8.78 -10.21
N ALA A 797 25.04 9.36 -9.07
CA ALA A 797 25.94 10.49 -9.08
C ALA A 797 27.32 10.14 -9.67
N VAL A 798 27.88 8.99 -9.29
CA VAL A 798 29.12 8.45 -9.86
C VAL A 798 28.94 8.19 -11.36
N ALA A 799 27.85 7.51 -11.73
CA ALA A 799 27.53 7.22 -13.12
C ALA A 799 27.46 8.49 -13.99
N ALA A 800 26.72 9.51 -13.54
CA ALA A 800 26.54 10.77 -14.25
C ALA A 800 27.85 11.53 -14.42
N VAL A 801 28.73 11.53 -13.41
CA VAL A 801 30.06 12.12 -13.50
C VAL A 801 30.95 11.36 -14.48
N LYS A 802 30.96 10.03 -14.43
CA LYS A 802 31.78 9.20 -15.33
C LYS A 802 31.42 9.43 -16.80
N VAL A 803 30.12 9.45 -17.13
CA VAL A 803 29.66 9.65 -18.51
C VAL A 803 29.50 11.12 -18.92
N ASN A 804 29.66 12.04 -17.96
CA ASN A 804 29.50 13.49 -18.12
C ASN A 804 28.20 13.89 -18.84
N ARG A 805 27.10 13.22 -18.50
CA ARG A 805 25.75 13.44 -19.05
C ARG A 805 24.71 13.31 -17.94
N PRO A 806 23.52 13.90 -18.09
CA PRO A 806 22.43 13.64 -17.16
C PRO A 806 22.07 12.15 -17.13
N VAL A 807 21.93 11.57 -15.94
CA VAL A 807 21.51 10.17 -15.76
C VAL A 807 20.28 10.14 -14.86
N ARG A 808 19.28 9.35 -15.25
CA ARG A 808 18.07 9.12 -14.45
C ARG A 808 17.89 7.64 -14.09
N ILE A 809 17.32 7.40 -12.93
CA ILE A 809 16.84 6.09 -12.48
C ILE A 809 15.48 6.23 -11.81
N ASN A 810 14.60 5.27 -12.09
CA ASN A 810 13.39 5.05 -11.30
C ASN A 810 13.35 3.55 -10.97
N LEU A 811 13.29 3.21 -9.70
CA LEU A 811 13.20 1.80 -9.31
C LEU A 811 11.80 1.28 -9.59
N ASP A 812 11.71 0.08 -10.16
CA ASP A 812 10.45 -0.66 -10.12
C ASP A 812 10.17 -1.14 -8.69
N ARG A 813 8.91 -1.47 -8.39
CA ARG A 813 8.49 -1.86 -7.03
C ARG A 813 9.21 -3.12 -6.51
N TYR A 814 9.50 -4.07 -7.39
CA TYR A 814 10.15 -5.32 -7.01
C TYR A 814 11.60 -5.09 -6.60
N THR A 815 12.30 -4.24 -7.36
CA THR A 815 13.65 -3.81 -7.00
C THR A 815 13.66 -2.94 -5.74
N ASP A 816 12.75 -1.97 -5.63
CA ASP A 816 12.66 -1.04 -4.50
C ASP A 816 12.52 -1.79 -3.16
N ILE A 817 11.46 -2.60 -3.00
CA ILE A 817 11.21 -3.37 -1.77
C ILE A 817 12.43 -4.22 -1.37
N ARG A 818 13.13 -4.81 -2.34
CA ARG A 818 14.26 -5.71 -2.02
C ARG A 818 15.50 -4.98 -1.53
N ILE A 819 15.73 -3.72 -1.90
CA ILE A 819 17.00 -3.04 -1.60
C ILE A 819 16.88 -1.91 -0.58
N THR A 820 15.69 -1.36 -0.38
CA THR A 820 15.50 -0.16 0.46
C THR A 820 15.21 -0.47 1.91
N GLY A 821 15.23 -1.74 2.30
CA GLY A 821 15.03 -2.15 3.69
C GLY A 821 13.62 -1.88 4.22
N HIS A 822 13.39 -2.26 5.46
CA HIS A 822 12.06 -2.24 6.07
C HIS A 822 12.10 -1.70 7.50
N ARG A 823 10.95 -1.73 8.19
CA ARG A 823 10.90 -1.67 9.65
C ARG A 823 11.60 -2.89 10.24
N HIS A 824 12.41 -2.67 11.26
CA HIS A 824 13.10 -3.73 12.00
C HIS A 824 12.13 -4.73 12.64
N PRO A 825 12.25 -6.03 12.34
CA PRO A 825 11.70 -7.10 13.16
C PRO A 825 12.31 -7.09 14.57
N TYR A 826 11.52 -7.44 15.58
CA TYR A 826 11.94 -7.47 16.98
C TYR A 826 11.75 -8.87 17.58
N LYS A 827 12.68 -9.25 18.46
CA LYS A 827 12.51 -10.31 19.45
C LYS A 827 12.58 -9.67 20.83
N ILE A 828 11.59 -9.93 21.67
CA ILE A 828 11.50 -9.41 23.03
C ILE A 828 11.35 -10.59 23.98
N LYS A 829 12.30 -10.78 24.90
CA LYS A 829 12.19 -11.73 26.00
C LYS A 829 12.04 -10.94 27.29
N TYR A 830 11.03 -11.26 28.10
CA TYR A 830 10.77 -10.50 29.33
C TYR A 830 10.53 -11.40 30.53
N LYS A 831 10.77 -10.83 31.71
CA LYS A 831 10.41 -11.33 33.03
C LYS A 831 9.73 -10.22 33.81
N VAL A 832 8.48 -10.43 34.22
CA VAL A 832 7.68 -9.41 34.93
C VAL A 832 7.20 -9.93 36.27
N GLY A 833 7.35 -9.12 37.31
CA GLY A 833 6.86 -9.37 38.67
C GLY A 833 5.71 -8.43 39.03
N PHE A 834 4.62 -8.97 39.56
CA PHE A 834 3.40 -8.21 39.87
C PHE A 834 2.64 -8.79 41.08
N THR A 835 1.72 -7.98 41.64
CA THR A 835 0.83 -8.39 42.75
C THR A 835 -0.40 -9.15 42.24
N LYS A 836 -1.17 -9.78 43.12
CA LYS A 836 -2.48 -10.39 42.77
C LYS A 836 -3.51 -9.41 42.17
N GLU A 837 -3.40 -8.11 42.43
CA GLU A 837 -4.22 -7.07 41.79
C GLU A 837 -3.68 -6.65 40.41
N GLY A 838 -2.49 -7.13 40.03
CA GLY A 838 -1.81 -6.79 38.78
C GLY A 838 -1.02 -5.48 38.82
N ARG A 839 -0.61 -5.02 40.01
CA ARG A 839 0.31 -3.88 40.12
C ARG A 839 1.72 -4.31 39.74
N LEU A 840 2.36 -3.56 38.86
CA LEU A 840 3.70 -3.84 38.36
C LEU A 840 4.75 -3.48 39.41
N LEU A 841 5.64 -4.43 39.72
CA LEU A 841 6.70 -4.26 40.70
C LEU A 841 8.08 -4.21 40.03
N GLY A 842 8.36 -5.15 39.12
CA GLY A 842 9.65 -5.31 38.46
C GLY A 842 9.52 -5.81 37.02
N LEU A 843 10.37 -5.32 36.11
CA LEU A 843 10.47 -5.80 34.74
C LEU A 843 11.95 -5.93 34.33
N ASP A 844 12.36 -7.11 33.91
CA ASP A 844 13.63 -7.35 33.22
C ASP A 844 13.34 -7.77 31.78
N ILE A 845 13.92 -7.08 30.80
CA ILE A 845 13.58 -7.27 29.39
C ILE A 845 14.82 -7.22 28.50
N HIS A 846 14.90 -8.16 27.57
CA HIS A 846 15.89 -8.22 26.51
C HIS A 846 15.23 -8.03 25.16
N MET A 847 15.77 -7.10 24.38
CA MET A 847 15.25 -6.67 23.10
C MET A 847 16.35 -6.81 22.05
N TRP A 848 16.03 -7.51 20.96
CA TRP A 848 16.86 -7.62 19.77
C TRP A 848 16.10 -7.10 18.58
N ASN A 849 16.75 -6.26 17.77
CA ASN A 849 16.22 -5.87 16.47
C ASN A 849 17.10 -6.45 15.34
N ASN A 850 16.49 -6.82 14.22
CA ASN A 850 17.25 -7.24 13.05
C ASN A 850 17.60 -6.00 12.21
N ALA A 851 18.87 -5.61 12.19
CA ALA A 851 19.36 -4.45 11.42
C ALA A 851 19.56 -4.75 9.93
N GLY A 852 19.71 -6.02 9.54
CA GLY A 852 20.22 -6.39 8.24
C GLY A 852 21.74 -6.24 8.16
N CYS A 853 22.25 -5.99 6.94
CA CYS A 853 23.68 -6.06 6.63
C CYS A 853 24.51 -4.83 7.02
N THR A 854 23.86 -3.68 7.26
CA THR A 854 24.50 -2.41 7.67
C THR A 854 23.73 -1.79 8.84
N LEU A 855 24.40 -0.92 9.60
CA LEU A 855 23.87 -0.34 10.83
C LEU A 855 22.70 0.63 10.56
N ASP A 856 22.83 1.53 9.58
CA ASP A 856 21.83 2.56 9.28
C ASP A 856 21.31 3.25 10.56
N ALA A 857 19.99 3.41 10.72
CA ALA A 857 19.35 3.96 11.91
C ALA A 857 19.11 2.93 13.02
N SER A 858 19.61 1.69 12.90
CA SER A 858 19.19 0.55 13.74
C SER A 858 19.49 0.72 15.23
N GLN A 859 20.63 1.34 15.57
CA GLN A 859 20.98 1.66 16.96
C GLN A 859 19.99 2.67 17.54
N ALA A 860 19.72 3.75 16.82
CA ALA A 860 18.76 4.76 17.25
C ALA A 860 17.34 4.17 17.37
N VAL A 861 16.94 3.27 16.47
CA VAL A 861 15.65 2.55 16.55
C VAL A 861 15.57 1.69 17.81
N MET A 862 16.64 0.97 18.16
CA MET A 862 16.70 0.20 19.42
C MET A 862 16.57 1.14 20.63
N GLU A 863 17.38 2.19 20.68
CA GLU A 863 17.40 3.17 21.76
C GLU A 863 16.05 3.85 21.97
N LEU A 864 15.41 4.35 20.90
CA LEU A 864 14.06 4.92 20.98
C LEU A 864 13.03 3.88 21.40
N GLY A 865 13.17 2.64 20.93
CA GLY A 865 12.37 1.52 21.41
C GLY A 865 12.48 1.33 22.92
N MET A 866 13.69 1.34 23.48
CA MET A 866 13.91 1.21 24.93
C MET A 866 13.24 2.36 25.70
N LEU A 867 13.28 3.59 25.17
CA LEU A 867 12.61 4.76 25.77
C LEU A 867 11.07 4.67 25.71
N HIS A 868 10.50 3.92 24.78
CA HIS A 868 9.03 3.76 24.67
C HIS A 868 8.48 2.51 25.35
N MET A 869 9.33 1.61 25.87
CA MET A 869 8.92 0.35 26.50
C MET A 869 7.94 0.50 27.67
N GLY A 870 7.97 1.63 28.38
CA GLY A 870 7.03 1.89 29.47
C GLY A 870 5.63 2.34 29.04
N ASN A 871 5.41 2.67 27.75
CA ASN A 871 4.20 3.33 27.23
C ASN A 871 3.64 4.39 28.22
N THR A 872 2.43 4.17 28.75
CA THR A 872 1.75 5.03 29.73
C THR A 872 1.83 4.51 31.16
N TYR A 873 2.64 3.48 31.43
CA TYR A 873 2.66 2.75 32.70
C TYR A 873 3.92 2.99 33.53
N GLN A 874 3.74 3.06 34.84
CA GLN A 874 4.82 3.31 35.78
C GLN A 874 5.51 2.02 36.24
N PHE A 875 6.73 1.81 35.75
CA PHE A 875 7.64 0.79 36.26
C PHE A 875 8.65 1.40 37.23
N HIS A 876 8.52 1.10 38.52
CA HIS A 876 9.44 1.60 39.55
C HIS A 876 10.80 0.90 39.51
N ASN A 877 10.80 -0.39 39.16
CA ASN A 877 11.98 -1.20 38.97
C ASN A 877 11.94 -1.78 37.56
N ILE A 878 12.88 -1.38 36.71
CA ILE A 878 12.94 -1.84 35.31
C ILE A 878 14.40 -1.91 34.85
N LYS A 879 14.70 -2.96 34.10
CA LYS A 879 15.98 -3.17 33.44
C LYS A 879 15.75 -3.61 32.00
N ILE A 880 16.36 -2.90 31.06
CA ILE A 880 16.16 -3.07 29.62
C ILE A 880 17.52 -3.29 28.97
N HIS A 881 17.67 -4.40 28.26
CA HIS A 881 18.85 -4.77 27.47
C HIS A 881 18.52 -4.68 25.98
N GLY A 882 19.21 -3.83 25.24
CA GLY A 882 19.05 -3.63 23.80
C GLY A 882 20.26 -4.13 23.01
N ARG A 883 20.02 -4.94 21.97
CA ARG A 883 21.06 -5.46 21.06
C ARG A 883 20.63 -5.31 19.60
N VAL A 884 21.58 -4.90 18.75
CA VAL A 884 21.35 -4.72 17.32
C VAL A 884 21.97 -5.88 16.55
N CYS A 885 21.13 -6.77 16.01
CA CYS A 885 21.60 -7.97 15.30
C CYS A 885 22.05 -7.63 13.87
N LYS A 886 23.26 -8.06 13.51
CA LYS A 886 23.77 -8.01 12.14
C LYS A 886 23.43 -9.30 11.42
N THR A 887 22.71 -9.20 10.31
CA THR A 887 22.29 -10.35 9.49
C THR A 887 22.59 -10.09 8.01
N HIS A 888 22.46 -11.13 7.18
CA HIS A 888 22.70 -11.06 5.73
C HIS A 888 21.41 -10.79 4.94
N THR A 889 20.53 -9.95 5.49
CA THR A 889 19.35 -9.41 4.83
C THR A 889 19.55 -7.92 4.52
N SER A 890 18.67 -7.33 3.71
CA SER A 890 18.71 -5.91 3.38
C SER A 890 18.68 -5.04 4.65
N SER A 891 19.48 -3.97 4.68
CA SER A 891 19.56 -3.10 5.86
C SER A 891 18.23 -2.40 6.13
N ASN A 892 17.68 -2.67 7.31
CA ASN A 892 16.46 -2.05 7.80
C ASN A 892 16.72 -0.61 8.24
N THR A 893 15.67 0.20 8.25
CA THR A 893 15.79 1.66 8.42
C THR A 893 14.63 2.24 9.23
N ALA A 894 14.60 3.58 9.31
CA ALA A 894 13.52 4.36 9.86
C ALA A 894 12.17 3.95 9.24
N PHE A 895 11.17 3.71 10.09
CA PHE A 895 9.77 3.66 9.69
C PHE A 895 8.98 4.46 10.73
N ARG A 896 7.99 5.26 10.30
CA ARG A 896 6.97 5.95 11.13
C ARG A 896 6.77 5.27 12.51
N GLY A 897 7.22 5.93 13.57
CA GLY A 897 7.18 5.44 14.95
C GLY A 897 8.55 5.01 15.52
N PHE A 898 9.50 4.64 14.66
CA PHE A 898 10.93 4.51 14.95
C PHE A 898 11.26 3.69 16.22
N GLY A 899 10.90 2.40 16.23
CA GLY A 899 11.11 1.49 17.37
C GLY A 899 10.02 1.54 18.44
N GLY A 900 9.33 2.69 18.57
CA GLY A 900 8.20 2.87 19.48
C GLY A 900 7.08 1.84 19.29
N PRO A 901 6.55 1.61 18.06
CA PRO A 901 5.51 0.62 17.81
C PRO A 901 5.85 -0.79 18.32
N GLN A 902 7.09 -1.25 18.07
CA GLN A 902 7.55 -2.57 18.50
C GLN A 902 7.59 -2.69 20.04
N SER A 903 8.12 -1.68 20.72
CA SER A 903 8.20 -1.67 22.18
C SER A 903 6.84 -1.52 22.86
N VAL A 904 5.97 -0.66 22.32
CA VAL A 904 4.62 -0.48 22.89
C VAL A 904 3.80 -1.75 22.71
N LEU A 905 3.90 -2.45 21.56
CA LEU A 905 3.28 -3.77 21.42
C LEU A 905 3.81 -4.74 22.48
N GLY A 906 5.13 -4.83 22.66
CA GLY A 906 5.73 -5.66 23.71
C GLY A 906 5.19 -5.31 25.10
N CYS A 907 5.04 -4.02 25.41
CA CYS A 907 4.47 -3.55 26.68
C CYS A 907 3.00 -3.96 26.84
N GLU A 908 2.17 -3.72 25.82
CA GLU A 908 0.74 -4.07 25.86
C GLU A 908 0.53 -5.59 25.95
N THR A 909 1.35 -6.39 25.26
CA THR A 909 1.31 -7.85 25.37
C THR A 909 1.64 -8.33 26.79
N ILE A 910 2.60 -7.70 27.49
CA ILE A 910 2.88 -8.00 28.90
C ILE A 910 1.63 -7.75 29.76
N ILE A 911 0.94 -6.63 29.55
CA ILE A 911 -0.29 -6.29 30.27
C ILE A 911 -1.41 -7.31 29.98
N GLU A 912 -1.60 -7.68 28.72
CA GLU A 912 -2.58 -8.70 28.30
C GLU A 912 -2.26 -10.07 28.93
N HIS A 913 -0.99 -10.47 28.97
CA HIS A 913 -0.57 -11.74 29.60
C HIS A 913 -0.81 -11.74 31.12
N ILE A 914 -0.55 -10.62 31.81
CA ILE A 914 -0.87 -10.46 33.24
C ILE A 914 -2.38 -10.58 33.45
N ALA A 915 -3.18 -9.89 32.63
CA ALA A 915 -4.64 -9.92 32.73
C ALA A 915 -5.20 -11.32 32.48
N ALA A 916 -4.67 -12.04 31.47
CA ALA A 916 -5.02 -13.43 31.19
C ALA A 916 -4.66 -14.36 32.35
N TYR A 917 -3.47 -14.19 32.95
CA TYR A 917 -3.02 -14.97 34.10
C TYR A 917 -3.92 -14.76 35.33
N LEU A 918 -4.26 -13.51 35.63
CA LEU A 918 -5.15 -13.13 36.74
C LEU A 918 -6.64 -13.36 36.43
N LYS A 919 -6.97 -13.67 35.17
CA LYS A 919 -8.34 -13.81 34.65
C LYS A 919 -9.20 -12.57 34.90
N CYS A 920 -8.61 -11.39 34.69
CA CYS A 920 -9.28 -10.10 34.85
C CYS A 920 -9.33 -9.33 33.54
N ASP A 921 -10.05 -8.22 33.56
CA ASP A 921 -10.14 -7.32 32.42
C ASP A 921 -8.80 -6.56 32.22
N PRO A 922 -8.22 -6.58 31.01
CA PRO A 922 -6.94 -5.90 30.74
C PRO A 922 -6.97 -4.39 31.01
N PHE A 923 -8.11 -3.72 30.79
CA PHE A 923 -8.23 -2.28 31.04
C PHE A 923 -8.12 -1.94 32.54
N SER A 924 -8.49 -2.86 33.43
CA SER A 924 -8.24 -2.70 34.88
C SER A 924 -6.75 -2.66 35.22
N ILE A 925 -5.94 -3.53 34.61
CA ILE A 925 -4.48 -3.57 34.81
C ILE A 925 -3.82 -2.31 34.22
N ARG A 926 -4.28 -1.87 33.05
CA ARG A 926 -3.83 -0.61 32.44
C ARG A 926 -4.04 0.57 33.37
N THR A 927 -5.27 0.72 33.88
CA THR A 927 -5.67 1.85 34.73
C THR A 927 -4.92 1.87 36.06
N LEU A 928 -4.70 0.69 36.66
CA LEU A 928 -3.98 0.56 37.93
C LEU A 928 -2.53 1.06 37.85
N ASN A 929 -1.91 0.95 36.69
CA ASN A 929 -0.48 1.22 36.51
C ASN A 929 -0.18 2.52 35.74
N LEU A 930 -1.17 3.37 35.46
CA LEU A 930 -0.95 4.64 34.76
C LEU A 930 -0.02 5.59 35.54
N PHE A 931 0.81 6.33 34.82
CA PHE A 931 1.50 7.50 35.38
C PHE A 931 0.52 8.56 35.90
N GLN A 932 1.00 9.37 36.83
CA GLN A 932 0.40 10.62 37.30
C GLN A 932 1.19 11.84 36.78
N GLU A 933 0.57 13.01 36.80
CA GLU A 933 1.27 14.28 36.49
C GLU A 933 2.47 14.45 37.44
N GLY A 934 3.63 14.84 36.90
CA GLY A 934 4.86 15.00 37.68
C GLY A 934 5.61 13.70 37.94
N ASP A 935 5.07 12.54 37.58
CA ASP A 935 5.84 11.29 37.60
C ASP A 935 7.01 11.35 36.63
N MET A 936 8.02 10.53 36.94
CA MET A 936 9.23 10.42 36.15
C MET A 936 9.21 9.11 35.35
N THR A 937 9.54 9.20 34.07
CA THR A 937 9.76 8.05 33.18
C THR A 937 10.97 7.22 33.60
N HIS A 938 11.08 5.98 33.13
CA HIS A 938 12.20 5.09 33.45
C HIS A 938 13.58 5.64 33.01
N TYR A 939 13.61 6.60 32.08
CA TYR A 939 14.80 7.34 31.61
C TYR A 939 14.92 8.76 32.19
N GLY A 940 14.29 9.02 33.33
CA GLY A 940 14.56 10.23 34.12
C GLY A 940 13.83 11.51 33.69
N GLN A 941 13.02 11.49 32.62
CA GLN A 941 12.23 12.66 32.22
C GLN A 941 10.93 12.78 33.03
N ILE A 942 10.64 13.97 33.56
CA ILE A 942 9.39 14.30 34.25
C ILE A 942 8.27 14.52 33.23
N LEU A 943 7.08 13.98 33.53
CA LEU A 943 5.87 14.17 32.74
C LEU A 943 5.14 15.46 33.14
N GLU A 944 4.91 16.30 32.14
CA GLU A 944 4.14 17.54 32.25
C GLU A 944 2.96 17.52 31.28
N ASN A 945 1.85 18.16 31.64
CA ASN A 945 0.61 18.22 30.84
C ASN A 945 0.08 16.82 30.48
N TRP A 946 -0.05 15.96 31.49
CA TRP A 946 -0.48 14.57 31.41
C TRP A 946 -2.00 14.44 31.28
N ASN A 947 -2.46 14.27 30.05
CA ASN A 947 -3.86 14.17 29.66
C ASN A 947 -4.35 12.73 29.48
N VAL A 948 -3.51 11.70 29.54
CA VAL A 948 -3.93 10.30 29.31
C VAL A 948 -5.13 9.86 30.18
N PRO A 949 -5.19 10.13 31.51
CA PRO A 949 -6.37 9.78 32.30
C PRO A 949 -7.65 10.47 31.82
N ARG A 950 -7.55 11.73 31.40
CA ARG A 950 -8.66 12.50 30.82
C ARG A 950 -9.11 11.89 29.49
N ILE A 951 -8.17 11.58 28.61
CA ILE A 951 -8.43 10.96 27.30
C ILE A 951 -9.15 9.62 27.46
N LEU A 952 -8.66 8.76 28.37
CA LEU A 952 -9.29 7.47 28.63
C LEU A 952 -10.73 7.62 29.13
N ASN A 953 -10.99 8.56 30.04
CA ASN A 953 -12.33 8.80 30.56
C ASN A 953 -13.28 9.35 29.48
N GLU A 954 -12.86 10.35 28.70
CA GLU A 954 -13.66 10.91 27.62
C GLU A 954 -13.93 9.89 26.51
N LEU A 955 -12.92 9.09 26.14
CA LEU A 955 -13.07 8.08 25.10
C LEU A 955 -13.96 6.93 25.55
N LYS A 956 -13.81 6.46 26.79
CA LYS A 956 -14.67 5.41 27.38
C LYS A 956 -16.16 5.78 27.34
N ILE A 957 -16.47 7.06 27.56
CA ILE A 957 -17.85 7.57 27.49
C ILE A 957 -18.29 7.73 26.03
N SER A 958 -17.54 8.47 25.22
CA SER A 958 -17.92 8.81 23.83
C SER A 958 -17.97 7.60 22.89
N SER A 959 -17.24 6.51 23.19
CA SER A 959 -17.24 5.29 22.40
C SER A 959 -18.24 4.24 22.89
N ASP A 960 -19.00 4.52 23.95
CA ASP A 960 -19.86 3.55 24.66
C ASP A 960 -19.13 2.27 25.08
N PHE A 961 -17.85 2.38 25.49
CA PHE A 961 -16.94 1.24 25.66
C PHE A 961 -17.52 0.15 26.57
N ILE A 962 -18.06 0.52 27.74
CA ILE A 962 -18.62 -0.45 28.70
C ILE A 962 -19.83 -1.17 28.13
N GLN A 963 -20.74 -0.44 27.47
CA GLN A 963 -21.92 -1.06 26.88
C GLN A 963 -21.53 -2.01 25.74
N ARG A 964 -20.57 -1.61 24.89
CA ARG A 964 -20.08 -2.47 23.81
C ARG A 964 -19.33 -3.68 24.32
N GLN A 965 -18.59 -3.57 25.43
CA GLN A 965 -17.95 -4.71 26.07
C GLN A 965 -18.98 -5.76 26.52
N ILE A 966 -20.12 -5.32 27.08
CA ILE A 966 -21.24 -6.21 27.42
C ILE A 966 -21.81 -6.84 26.14
N ASN A 967 -22.07 -6.05 25.10
CA ASN A 967 -22.59 -6.55 23.82
C ASN A 967 -21.65 -7.58 23.17
N VAL A 968 -20.33 -7.38 23.27
CA VAL A 968 -19.31 -8.33 22.79
C VAL A 968 -19.39 -9.65 23.56
N GLN A 969 -19.54 -9.60 24.88
CA GLN A 969 -19.69 -10.80 25.71
C GLN A 969 -20.96 -11.56 25.36
N GLU A 970 -22.09 -10.87 25.19
CA GLU A 970 -23.36 -11.46 24.77
C GLU A 970 -23.25 -12.09 23.38
N PHE A 971 -22.65 -11.37 22.42
CA PHE A 971 -22.39 -11.91 21.07
C PHE A 971 -21.54 -13.18 21.13
N ASN A 972 -20.48 -13.18 21.94
CA ASN A 972 -19.58 -14.32 22.09
C ASN A 972 -20.23 -15.54 22.78
N GLN A 973 -21.27 -15.32 23.60
CA GLN A 973 -22.06 -16.41 24.19
C GLN A 973 -23.04 -17.02 23.18
N GLN A 974 -23.56 -16.19 22.26
CA GLN A 974 -24.56 -16.60 21.27
C GLN A 974 -23.96 -17.19 19.98
N ASN A 975 -22.70 -16.85 19.67
CA ASN A 975 -22.03 -17.26 18.44
C ASN A 975 -20.78 -18.07 18.77
N ILE A 976 -20.68 -19.30 18.29
CA ILE A 976 -19.54 -20.20 18.52
C ILE A 976 -18.45 -19.94 17.48
N TYR A 977 -18.83 -19.81 16.21
CA TYR A 977 -17.90 -19.73 15.08
C TYR A 977 -17.54 -18.31 14.67
N ARG A 978 -18.18 -17.32 15.27
CA ARG A 978 -17.71 -15.93 15.23
C ARG A 978 -17.56 -15.35 16.61
N LYS A 979 -16.48 -14.60 16.78
CA LYS A 979 -16.18 -13.92 18.03
C LYS A 979 -15.90 -12.45 17.79
N ARG A 980 -16.32 -11.62 18.73
CA ARG A 980 -15.94 -10.23 18.78
C ARG A 980 -14.90 -9.99 19.87
N GLY A 981 -14.03 -9.03 19.60
CA GLY A 981 -13.08 -8.49 20.56
C GLY A 981 -13.22 -6.98 20.59
N ILE A 982 -13.00 -6.38 21.77
CA ILE A 982 -12.94 -4.93 21.93
C ILE A 982 -11.76 -4.58 22.83
N SER A 983 -11.00 -3.54 22.48
CA SER A 983 -9.84 -3.08 23.25
C SER A 983 -9.89 -1.56 23.45
N LEU A 984 -9.22 -1.07 24.50
CA LEU A 984 -9.01 0.36 24.76
C LEU A 984 -7.54 0.57 25.16
N ILE A 985 -6.75 1.13 24.24
CA ILE A 985 -5.29 1.25 24.37
C ILE A 985 -4.88 2.73 24.40
N PRO A 986 -4.24 3.21 25.48
CA PRO A 986 -3.61 4.54 25.51
C PRO A 986 -2.19 4.51 24.93
N VAL A 987 -1.72 5.65 24.43
CA VAL A 987 -0.36 5.84 23.93
C VAL A 987 0.21 7.16 24.44
N LYS A 988 1.48 7.11 24.86
CA LYS A 988 2.37 8.27 25.01
C LYS A 988 3.53 8.14 24.04
N PHE A 989 3.78 9.18 23.24
CA PHE A 989 4.85 9.20 22.26
C PHE A 989 5.74 10.44 22.41
N GLY A 990 7.05 10.24 22.53
CA GLY A 990 8.03 11.32 22.67
C GLY A 990 8.27 12.05 21.36
N ILE A 991 8.24 13.39 21.38
CA ILE A 991 8.41 14.22 20.17
C ILE A 991 9.77 14.92 20.19
N GLY A 992 10.57 14.68 19.14
CA GLY A 992 11.94 15.17 19.00
C GLY A 992 12.91 14.09 18.52
N PHE A 993 14.05 14.52 17.97
CA PHE A 993 15.17 13.60 17.74
C PHE A 993 15.91 13.36 19.06
N SER A 994 16.31 12.12 19.35
CA SER A 994 17.12 11.77 20.53
C SER A 994 18.50 12.43 20.56
N VAL A 995 18.94 12.93 19.39
CA VAL A 995 20.19 13.64 19.20
C VAL A 995 19.92 15.14 19.11
N GLN A 996 20.49 15.92 20.02
CA GLN A 996 20.25 17.33 20.26
C GLN A 996 20.42 18.15 18.98
N TYR A 997 21.51 17.95 18.24
CA TYR A 997 21.82 18.79 17.07
C TYR A 997 20.84 18.62 15.91
N TYR A 998 20.03 17.55 15.84
CA TYR A 998 18.99 17.45 14.81
C TYR A 998 17.76 18.34 15.11
N ASN A 999 17.63 18.87 16.32
CA ASN A 999 16.46 19.68 16.72
C ASN A 999 16.64 21.16 16.38
N GLN A 1000 16.93 21.45 15.11
CA GLN A 1000 17.10 22.79 14.54
C GLN A 1000 16.46 22.91 13.16
N ALA A 1001 16.09 24.12 12.74
CA ALA A 1001 15.62 24.38 11.39
C ALA A 1001 15.90 25.83 10.94
N GLY A 1002 16.07 26.00 9.63
CA GLY A 1002 16.19 27.29 8.95
C GLY A 1002 15.05 27.53 7.96
N ALA A 1003 14.76 28.81 7.73
CA ALA A 1003 13.81 29.28 6.72
C ALA A 1003 14.31 30.57 6.04
N LEU A 1004 13.83 30.83 4.83
CA LEU A 1004 14.12 32.03 4.05
C LEU A 1004 12.82 32.52 3.42
N VAL A 1005 12.51 33.80 3.61
CA VAL A 1005 11.27 34.45 3.15
C VAL A 1005 11.62 35.69 2.33
N HIS A 1006 11.02 35.80 1.14
CA HIS A 1006 11.12 36.95 0.26
C HIS A 1006 9.74 37.55 0.02
N ILE A 1007 9.62 38.88 0.12
CA ILE A 1007 8.46 39.63 -0.35
C ILE A 1007 8.89 40.40 -1.60
N TYR A 1008 8.28 40.09 -2.75
CA TYR A 1008 8.51 40.81 -4.00
C TYR A 1008 7.76 42.13 -4.01
N GLN A 1009 8.17 43.05 -4.88
CA GLN A 1009 7.58 44.39 -4.96
C GLN A 1009 6.07 44.38 -5.25
N ASP A 1010 5.56 43.38 -5.97
CA ASP A 1010 4.12 43.18 -6.22
C ASP A 1010 3.34 42.66 -5.00
N GLY A 1011 4.02 42.48 -3.86
CA GLY A 1011 3.48 41.94 -2.62
C GLY A 1011 3.36 40.42 -2.60
N SER A 1012 3.79 39.71 -3.65
CA SER A 1012 3.86 38.25 -3.59
C SER A 1012 4.96 37.79 -2.63
N VAL A 1013 4.69 36.70 -1.92
CA VAL A 1013 5.59 36.14 -0.91
C VAL A 1013 6.04 34.75 -1.35
N VAL A 1014 7.35 34.52 -1.36
CA VAL A 1014 7.93 33.20 -1.59
C VAL A 1014 8.74 32.81 -0.37
N LEU A 1015 8.49 31.62 0.14
CA LEU A 1015 9.27 31.06 1.23
C LEU A 1015 9.84 29.68 0.89
N THR A 1016 10.92 29.34 1.60
CA THR A 1016 11.58 28.03 1.58
C THR A 1016 12.07 27.70 2.98
N HIS A 1017 12.13 26.41 3.31
CA HIS A 1017 12.52 25.89 4.62
C HIS A 1017 13.19 24.52 4.46
N GLY A 1018 13.82 24.01 5.52
CA GLY A 1018 14.55 22.73 5.46
C GLY A 1018 13.67 21.48 5.38
N GLY A 1019 12.44 21.52 5.87
CA GLY A 1019 11.53 20.37 5.76
C GLY A 1019 11.02 20.08 4.34
N VAL A 1020 10.68 18.82 4.06
CA VAL A 1020 10.23 18.30 2.76
C VAL A 1020 8.74 17.94 2.79
N GLU A 1021 8.01 18.19 1.70
CA GLU A 1021 6.60 17.76 1.55
C GLU A 1021 6.50 16.31 1.07
N LEU A 1022 5.89 15.46 1.90
CA LEU A 1022 5.74 14.02 1.71
C LEU A 1022 4.25 13.62 1.65
N GLY A 1023 3.34 14.60 1.75
CA GLY A 1023 1.89 14.43 1.87
C GLY A 1023 1.31 14.80 3.23
N GLN A 1024 2.16 15.05 4.23
CA GLN A 1024 1.77 15.47 5.58
C GLN A 1024 1.29 16.93 5.65
N GLY A 1025 1.30 17.65 4.53
CA GLY A 1025 0.81 19.02 4.42
C GLY A 1025 1.68 20.02 5.18
N LEU A 1026 2.98 19.73 5.28
CA LEU A 1026 3.96 20.61 5.91
C LEU A 1026 3.94 21.99 5.25
N HIS A 1027 4.01 22.04 3.93
CA HIS A 1027 3.99 23.28 3.17
C HIS A 1027 2.70 24.08 3.40
N THR A 1028 1.57 23.41 3.55
CA THR A 1028 0.28 24.05 3.85
C THR A 1028 0.31 24.72 5.22
N LYS A 1029 0.82 24.02 6.25
CA LYS A 1029 0.98 24.56 7.61
C LYS A 1029 1.93 25.77 7.63
N MET A 1030 3.04 25.67 6.90
CA MET A 1030 4.05 26.74 6.81
C MET A 1030 3.49 28.02 6.16
N ILE A 1031 2.69 27.87 5.10
CA ILE A 1031 1.98 28.99 4.46
C ILE A 1031 1.00 29.65 5.43
N SER A 1032 0.23 28.87 6.20
CA SER A 1032 -0.70 29.41 7.20
C SER A 1032 0.01 30.22 8.28
N ILE A 1033 1.15 29.74 8.77
CA ILE A 1033 1.98 30.46 9.77
C ILE A 1033 2.49 31.78 9.18
N ALA A 1034 3.02 31.77 7.96
CA ALA A 1034 3.50 32.99 7.31
C ALA A 1034 2.37 34.02 7.10
N ALA A 1035 1.19 33.57 6.65
CA ALA A 1035 0.03 34.44 6.46
C ALA A 1035 -0.48 35.07 7.77
N GLU A 1036 -0.52 34.29 8.85
CA GLU A 1036 -0.90 34.76 10.18
C GLU A 1036 0.02 35.87 10.67
N VAL A 1037 1.33 35.69 10.55
CA VAL A 1037 2.33 36.66 11.05
C VAL A 1037 2.40 37.92 10.18
N LEU A 1038 2.39 37.75 8.85
CA LEU A 1038 2.51 38.89 7.93
C LEU A 1038 1.22 39.71 7.82
N GLY A 1039 0.06 39.08 8.08
CA GLY A 1039 -1.25 39.70 7.93
C GLY A 1039 -1.71 39.82 6.47
N CYS A 1040 -1.23 38.96 5.58
CA CYS A 1040 -1.58 38.96 4.15
C CYS A 1040 -2.43 37.73 3.76
N ASN A 1041 -3.05 37.77 2.58
CA ASN A 1041 -3.89 36.66 2.08
C ASN A 1041 -3.04 35.43 1.71
N LEU A 1042 -3.56 34.23 2.00
CA LEU A 1042 -2.91 32.95 1.69
C LEU A 1042 -2.46 32.83 0.23
N ASP A 1043 -3.26 33.34 -0.72
CA ASP A 1043 -2.95 33.24 -2.15
C ASP A 1043 -1.79 34.12 -2.61
N ARG A 1044 -1.33 35.06 -1.77
CA ARG A 1044 -0.10 35.81 -2.01
C ARG A 1044 1.15 34.99 -1.70
N ILE A 1045 1.02 33.89 -0.95
CA ILE A 1045 2.15 33.11 -0.46
C ILE A 1045 2.27 31.81 -1.24
N ARG A 1046 3.49 31.51 -1.69
CA ARG A 1046 3.84 30.20 -2.27
C ARG A 1046 5.15 29.67 -1.69
N ILE A 1047 5.31 28.36 -1.77
CA ILE A 1047 6.57 27.68 -1.47
C ILE A 1047 7.25 27.30 -2.78
N SER A 1048 8.55 27.58 -2.88
CA SER A 1048 9.34 27.18 -4.04
C SER A 1048 9.52 25.66 -4.06
N GLU A 1049 10.37 25.14 -3.19
CA GLU A 1049 10.75 23.73 -3.00
C GLU A 1049 11.76 23.70 -1.85
N THR A 1050 12.17 22.50 -1.42
CA THR A 1050 13.30 22.32 -0.51
C THR A 1050 14.57 22.13 -1.31
N SER A 1051 15.61 22.92 -1.05
CA SER A 1051 16.89 22.81 -1.76
C SER A 1051 18.07 23.25 -0.89
N THR A 1052 19.20 22.57 -1.06
CA THR A 1052 20.41 22.76 -0.22
C THR A 1052 21.18 24.04 -0.50
N ASP A 1053 20.98 24.67 -1.66
CA ASP A 1053 21.51 25.99 -2.02
C ASP A 1053 20.75 27.15 -1.33
N LYS A 1054 19.47 26.94 -1.02
CA LYS A 1054 18.60 27.94 -0.36
C LYS A 1054 18.68 27.85 1.15
N ILE A 1055 18.53 26.64 1.68
CA ILE A 1055 18.63 26.35 3.11
C ILE A 1055 19.73 25.31 3.26
N HIS A 1056 20.81 25.64 3.95
CA HIS A 1056 21.90 24.71 4.22
C HIS A 1056 21.72 24.01 5.57
N ASN A 1057 22.44 22.89 5.75
CA ASN A 1057 22.57 22.18 7.02
C ASN A 1057 21.21 21.85 7.69
N MET A 1058 20.21 21.50 6.89
CA MET A 1058 18.87 21.12 7.38
C MET A 1058 18.86 19.72 7.96
N SER A 1059 18.16 19.53 9.08
CA SER A 1059 17.83 18.21 9.62
C SER A 1059 16.90 17.43 8.68
N PRO A 1060 16.90 16.09 8.73
CA PRO A 1060 15.96 15.28 7.97
C PRO A 1060 14.51 15.60 8.36
N THR A 1061 13.59 15.41 7.41
CA THR A 1061 12.15 15.52 7.70
C THR A 1061 11.68 14.24 8.40
N GLY A 1062 11.73 14.22 9.74
CA GLY A 1062 11.39 13.08 10.58
C GLY A 1062 11.08 13.49 12.04
N GLY A 1063 10.95 12.50 12.93
CA GLY A 1063 10.75 12.67 14.38
C GLY A 1063 9.48 13.42 14.78
N SER A 1064 8.52 13.54 13.86
CA SER A 1064 7.27 14.30 14.01
C SER A 1064 7.43 15.78 14.40
N VAL A 1065 8.62 16.35 14.24
CA VAL A 1065 8.95 17.74 14.64
C VAL A 1065 9.06 18.72 13.48
N SER A 1066 8.91 18.26 12.24
CA SER A 1066 9.17 19.12 11.07
C SER A 1066 8.29 20.37 11.04
N ALA A 1067 7.02 20.28 11.43
CA ALA A 1067 6.13 21.44 11.50
C ALA A 1067 6.50 22.39 12.66
N ASP A 1068 6.94 21.85 13.79
CA ASP A 1068 7.38 22.65 14.93
C ASP A 1068 8.65 23.44 14.59
N LEU A 1069 9.69 22.75 14.11
CA LEU A 1069 10.98 23.35 13.83
C LEU A 1069 10.88 24.37 12.68
N ASN A 1070 10.35 23.96 11.53
CA ASN A 1070 10.24 24.83 10.38
C ASN A 1070 9.18 25.93 10.60
N GLY A 1071 8.13 25.65 11.37
CA GLY A 1071 7.10 26.63 11.72
C GLY A 1071 7.67 27.75 12.58
N MET A 1072 8.48 27.41 13.58
CA MET A 1072 9.19 28.42 14.39
C MET A 1072 10.20 29.22 13.56
N ALA A 1073 10.96 28.56 12.67
CA ALA A 1073 11.89 29.24 11.79
C ALA A 1073 11.18 30.23 10.83
N ILE A 1074 10.04 29.84 10.25
CA ILE A 1074 9.24 30.72 9.39
C ILE A 1074 8.62 31.86 10.19
N LYS A 1075 8.04 31.56 11.37
CA LYS A 1075 7.49 32.58 12.27
C LYS A 1075 8.56 33.64 12.58
N HIS A 1076 9.76 33.22 12.94
CA HIS A 1076 10.88 34.11 13.21
C HIS A 1076 11.25 34.98 11.99
N ALA A 1077 11.34 34.41 10.78
CA ALA A 1077 11.59 35.20 9.56
C ALA A 1077 10.48 36.22 9.27
N CYS A 1078 9.22 35.80 9.43
CA CYS A 1078 8.06 36.67 9.17
C CYS A 1078 7.92 37.77 10.22
N GLU A 1079 8.26 37.52 11.49
CA GLU A 1079 8.27 38.53 12.55
C GLU A 1079 9.30 39.64 12.28
N GLN A 1080 10.49 39.27 11.79
CA GLN A 1080 11.49 40.26 11.36
C GLN A 1080 10.95 41.15 10.23
N LEU A 1081 10.32 40.55 9.21
CA LEU A 1081 9.72 41.30 8.09
C LEU A 1081 8.58 42.19 8.58
N ARG A 1082 7.68 41.66 9.42
CA ARG A 1082 6.56 42.42 10.01
C ARG A 1082 7.06 43.61 10.81
N GLN A 1083 8.09 43.42 11.64
CA GLN A 1083 8.72 44.49 12.42
C GLN A 1083 9.26 45.61 11.52
N ARG A 1084 9.89 45.27 10.38
CA ARG A 1084 10.36 46.26 9.40
C ARG A 1084 9.19 47.01 8.74
N LEU A 1085 8.14 46.30 8.35
CA LEU A 1085 6.96 46.88 7.70
C LEU A 1085 6.14 47.77 8.65
N ASP A 1086 6.05 47.43 9.93
CA ASP A 1086 5.32 48.20 10.93
C ASP A 1086 5.90 49.61 11.12
N THR A 1087 7.21 49.81 10.88
CA THR A 1087 7.83 51.14 10.96
C THR A 1087 7.28 52.15 9.94
N LEU A 1088 6.59 51.68 8.90
CA LEU A 1088 6.01 52.52 7.85
C LEU A 1088 4.54 52.86 8.10
N ILE A 1089 3.94 52.30 9.15
CA ILE A 1089 2.55 52.54 9.55
C ILE A 1089 2.58 53.65 10.62
N VAL A 1090 2.29 54.88 10.21
CA VAL A 1090 2.42 56.08 11.07
C VAL A 1090 1.17 56.34 11.92
N ASP A 1091 -0.02 55.95 11.42
CA ASP A 1091 -1.30 56.05 12.14
C ASP A 1091 -2.12 54.75 11.99
N ASN A 1092 -2.69 54.24 13.09
CA ASN A 1092 -3.54 53.04 13.11
C ASN A 1092 -4.86 53.18 12.30
N ASN A 1093 -5.16 54.38 11.78
CA ASN A 1093 -6.31 54.68 10.93
C ASN A 1093 -6.00 54.64 9.42
N ASP A 1094 -4.74 54.50 9.02
CA ASP A 1094 -4.38 54.35 7.61
C ASP A 1094 -4.70 52.92 7.16
N ASN A 1095 -5.81 52.77 6.45
CA ASN A 1095 -6.20 51.51 5.80
C ASN A 1095 -5.34 51.28 4.54
N ILE A 1096 -4.02 51.15 4.73
CA ILE A 1096 -3.05 50.92 3.66
C ILE A 1096 -3.16 49.48 3.16
N SER A 1097 -3.29 49.29 1.85
CA SER A 1097 -3.28 47.94 1.28
C SER A 1097 -1.90 47.31 1.41
N TRP A 1098 -1.85 45.98 1.41
CA TRP A 1098 -0.60 45.23 1.46
C TRP A 1098 0.38 45.69 0.37
N GLU A 1099 -0.08 45.82 -0.86
CA GLU A 1099 0.74 46.19 -2.02
C GLU A 1099 1.33 47.59 -1.85
N LYS A 1100 0.53 48.56 -1.38
CA LYS A 1100 1.01 49.92 -1.10
C LYS A 1100 2.04 49.96 0.03
N LEU A 1101 1.87 49.11 1.04
CA LEU A 1101 2.84 49.00 2.14
C LEU A 1101 4.18 48.45 1.64
N ILE A 1102 4.15 47.44 0.77
CA ILE A 1102 5.35 46.87 0.16
C ILE A 1102 6.04 47.87 -0.78
N ASP A 1103 5.28 48.60 -1.60
CA ASP A 1103 5.84 49.69 -2.42
C ASP A 1103 6.53 50.75 -1.55
N LYS A 1104 5.88 51.19 -0.47
CA LYS A 1104 6.49 52.14 0.49
C LYS A 1104 7.80 51.57 1.06
N ALA A 1105 7.84 50.29 1.42
CA ALA A 1105 9.03 49.64 1.95
C ALA A 1105 10.17 49.60 0.92
N TYR A 1106 9.86 49.25 -0.33
CA TYR A 1106 10.84 49.25 -1.41
C TYR A 1106 11.40 50.65 -1.67
N TYR A 1107 10.56 51.69 -1.78
CA TYR A 1107 11.01 53.07 -1.94
C TYR A 1107 11.81 53.60 -0.74
N ALA A 1108 11.50 53.11 0.46
CA ALA A 1108 12.27 53.40 1.67
C ALA A 1108 13.60 52.61 1.74
N ARG A 1109 13.89 51.72 0.77
CA ARG A 1109 15.06 50.81 0.74
C ARG A 1109 15.11 49.89 1.95
N ILE A 1110 13.95 49.46 2.44
CA ILE A 1110 13.83 48.44 3.48
C ILE A 1110 14.02 47.07 2.85
N ASP A 1111 14.88 46.26 3.46
CA ASP A 1111 15.10 44.88 3.03
C ASP A 1111 13.84 44.02 3.26
N LEU A 1112 13.31 43.49 2.17
CA LEU A 1112 12.12 42.62 2.11
C LEU A 1112 12.47 41.12 2.06
N CYS A 1113 13.71 40.78 2.46
CA CYS A 1113 14.19 39.42 2.64
C CYS A 1113 14.54 39.17 4.11
N ALA A 1114 14.18 38.00 4.64
CA ALA A 1114 14.59 37.61 5.99
C ALA A 1114 14.91 36.12 6.09
N ARG A 1115 15.96 35.82 6.86
CA ARG A 1115 16.31 34.46 7.26
C ARG A 1115 15.81 34.20 8.68
N GLY A 1116 15.12 33.09 8.85
CA GLY A 1116 14.68 32.58 10.14
C GLY A 1116 15.47 31.34 10.55
N PHE A 1117 15.59 31.15 11.86
CA PHE A 1117 16.25 30.00 12.46
C PHE A 1117 15.63 29.69 13.82
N TYR A 1118 15.57 28.42 14.17
CA TYR A 1118 15.05 27.93 15.44
C TYR A 1118 15.87 26.74 15.96
N ILE A 1119 16.02 26.69 17.27
CA ILE A 1119 16.58 25.57 18.03
C ILE A 1119 15.59 25.19 19.13
N THR A 1120 15.35 23.89 19.33
CA THR A 1120 14.52 23.46 20.46
C THR A 1120 15.28 23.69 21.78
N PRO A 1121 14.75 24.48 22.72
CA PRO A 1121 15.43 24.74 23.99
C PRO A 1121 15.40 23.51 24.91
N ASN A 1122 16.35 23.44 25.85
CA ASN A 1122 16.37 22.48 26.97
C ASN A 1122 16.34 20.99 26.56
N MET A 1123 16.80 20.65 25.36
CA MET A 1123 17.06 19.27 24.95
C MET A 1123 18.53 18.90 25.07
N PHE A 1124 18.82 17.63 25.38
CA PHE A 1124 20.17 17.06 25.44
C PHE A 1124 20.17 15.64 24.88
N ASP A 1125 21.35 15.16 24.46
CA ASP A 1125 21.53 13.81 23.90
C ASP A 1125 21.17 12.73 24.93
N ALA A 1126 20.57 11.63 24.48
CA ALA A 1126 20.33 10.49 25.36
C ALA A 1126 21.64 9.90 25.91
N ASP A 1127 21.74 9.79 27.23
CA ASP A 1127 22.83 9.13 27.95
C ASP A 1127 22.28 7.92 28.72
N PHE A 1128 22.40 6.75 28.09
CA PHE A 1128 21.96 5.48 28.66
C PHE A 1128 22.80 5.04 29.86
N SER A 1129 24.04 5.52 30.00
CA SER A 1129 24.88 5.21 31.18
C SER A 1129 24.38 5.91 32.45
N GLN A 1130 23.73 7.07 32.29
CA GLN A 1130 23.11 7.82 33.37
C GLN A 1130 21.59 7.64 33.44
N ASN A 1131 20.99 6.83 32.54
CA ASN A 1131 19.55 6.69 32.36
C ASN A 1131 18.84 8.04 32.17
N LYS A 1132 19.39 8.90 31.30
CA LYS A 1132 18.84 10.24 31.03
C LYS A 1132 18.55 10.40 29.54
N ALA A 1133 17.31 10.70 29.19
CA ALA A 1133 16.94 11.14 27.85
C ALA A 1133 15.88 12.24 27.94
N THR A 1134 15.70 13.03 26.88
CA THR A 1134 14.69 14.10 26.87
C THR A 1134 14.05 14.28 25.51
N TYR A 1135 12.72 14.28 25.50
CA TYR A 1135 11.88 14.77 24.41
C TYR A 1135 11.40 16.20 24.69
N ASN A 1136 11.06 16.97 23.65
CA ASN A 1136 10.53 18.33 23.84
C ASN A 1136 9.17 18.29 24.56
N TYR A 1137 8.29 17.36 24.19
CA TYR A 1137 7.02 17.08 24.85
C TYR A 1137 6.52 15.70 24.42
N PHE A 1138 5.36 15.29 24.95
CA PHE A 1138 4.69 14.05 24.57
C PHE A 1138 3.36 14.30 23.87
N SER A 1139 3.19 13.66 22.71
CA SER A 1139 1.88 13.47 22.10
C SER A 1139 1.18 12.29 22.79
N GLN A 1140 -0.12 12.45 23.04
CA GLN A 1140 -0.90 11.55 23.87
C GLN A 1140 -2.20 11.20 23.15
N GLY A 1141 -2.71 9.99 23.36
CA GLY A 1141 -3.97 9.58 22.75
C GLY A 1141 -4.43 8.21 23.22
N ALA A 1142 -5.61 7.81 22.77
CA ALA A 1142 -6.12 6.46 22.94
C ALA A 1142 -7.02 6.07 21.77
N ALA A 1143 -7.18 4.76 21.58
CA ALA A 1143 -8.10 4.19 20.61
C ALA A 1143 -8.94 3.07 21.24
N VAL A 1144 -10.23 3.04 20.88
CA VAL A 1144 -11.13 1.92 21.10
C VAL A 1144 -11.41 1.26 19.76
N THR A 1145 -11.20 -0.03 19.64
CA THR A 1145 -11.46 -0.80 18.42
C THR A 1145 -12.27 -2.03 18.75
N GLU A 1146 -13.21 -2.37 17.87
CA GLU A 1146 -13.99 -3.59 17.95
C GLU A 1146 -13.86 -4.37 16.64
N VAL A 1147 -13.55 -5.65 16.74
CA VAL A 1147 -13.35 -6.56 15.62
C VAL A 1147 -14.32 -7.73 15.69
N GLU A 1148 -14.67 -8.31 14.55
CA GLU A 1148 -15.37 -9.59 14.44
C GLU A 1148 -14.49 -10.58 13.66
N LEU A 1149 -14.15 -11.71 14.29
CA LEU A 1149 -13.32 -12.79 13.77
C LEU A 1149 -14.20 -13.98 13.37
N ASP A 1150 -14.00 -14.50 12.16
CA ASP A 1150 -14.45 -15.82 11.75
C ASP A 1150 -13.42 -16.86 12.19
N VAL A 1151 -13.77 -17.66 13.20
CA VAL A 1151 -12.88 -18.64 13.84
C VAL A 1151 -12.57 -19.81 12.90
N LEU A 1152 -13.41 -20.07 11.89
CA LEU A 1152 -13.19 -21.15 10.94
C LEU A 1152 -12.15 -20.78 9.88
N THR A 1153 -12.06 -19.50 9.51
CA THR A 1153 -11.22 -19.05 8.40
C THR A 1153 -10.04 -18.19 8.85
N GLY A 1154 -10.10 -17.58 10.03
CA GLY A 1154 -9.13 -16.57 10.47
C GLY A 1154 -9.34 -15.19 9.80
N SER A 1155 -10.38 -15.04 8.96
CA SER A 1155 -10.76 -13.73 8.44
C SER A 1155 -11.42 -12.89 9.51
N TRP A 1156 -11.23 -11.58 9.47
CA TRP A 1156 -11.74 -10.67 10.50
C TRP A 1156 -12.18 -9.35 9.89
N HIS A 1157 -13.03 -8.59 10.59
CA HIS A 1157 -13.52 -7.26 10.19
C HIS A 1157 -13.33 -6.25 11.31
N LEU A 1158 -12.85 -5.04 10.97
CA LEU A 1158 -12.86 -3.90 11.88
C LEU A 1158 -14.25 -3.25 11.88
N LEU A 1159 -15.02 -3.49 12.94
CA LEU A 1159 -16.40 -3.00 13.05
C LEU A 1159 -16.43 -1.50 13.37
N ARG A 1160 -15.68 -1.07 14.38
CA ARG A 1160 -15.66 0.32 14.80
C ARG A 1160 -14.31 0.70 15.40
N ALA A 1161 -13.82 1.89 15.07
CA ALA A 1161 -12.65 2.50 15.68
C ALA A 1161 -12.97 3.92 16.16
N ASP A 1162 -12.76 4.20 17.44
CA ASP A 1162 -12.92 5.52 18.06
C ASP A 1162 -11.55 5.99 18.55
N ILE A 1163 -11.06 7.12 18.04
CA ILE A 1163 -9.73 7.66 18.38
C ILE A 1163 -9.88 9.06 18.98
N LEU A 1164 -9.20 9.29 20.11
CA LEU A 1164 -9.06 10.61 20.71
C LEU A 1164 -7.57 10.96 20.83
N MET A 1165 -7.13 12.00 20.13
CA MET A 1165 -5.73 12.44 20.11
C MET A 1165 -5.55 13.85 20.69
N ASP A 1166 -4.54 14.01 21.53
CA ASP A 1166 -4.05 15.30 21.99
C ASP A 1166 -3.05 15.88 20.98
N VAL A 1167 -3.55 16.81 20.16
CA VAL A 1167 -2.78 17.56 19.16
C VAL A 1167 -2.43 18.98 19.61
N GLY A 1168 -2.67 19.31 20.90
CA GLY A 1168 -2.65 20.68 21.38
C GLY A 1168 -3.65 21.56 20.61
N THR A 1169 -3.24 22.78 20.27
CA THR A 1169 -3.97 23.65 19.33
C THR A 1169 -3.49 23.35 17.91
N SER A 1170 -4.28 22.57 17.17
CA SER A 1170 -3.94 22.14 15.80
C SER A 1170 -3.63 23.32 14.87
N LEU A 1171 -2.55 23.20 14.09
CA LEU A 1171 -2.23 24.18 13.04
C LEU A 1171 -3.19 24.09 11.86
N ASN A 1172 -3.69 22.89 11.58
CA ASN A 1172 -4.69 22.59 10.57
C ASN A 1172 -5.36 21.25 10.93
N PRO A 1173 -6.60 21.26 11.45
CA PRO A 1173 -7.23 20.06 11.99
C PRO A 1173 -7.60 19.05 10.90
N GLU A 1174 -7.83 19.49 9.66
CA GLU A 1174 -8.12 18.60 8.53
C GLU A 1174 -6.90 17.77 8.13
N ILE A 1175 -5.71 18.39 8.14
CA ILE A 1175 -4.45 17.66 7.91
C ILE A 1175 -4.16 16.71 9.07
N ASP A 1176 -4.35 17.17 10.32
CA ASP A 1176 -4.03 16.37 11.50
C ASP A 1176 -4.95 15.14 11.63
N ILE A 1177 -6.25 15.27 11.33
CA ILE A 1177 -7.16 14.13 11.23
C ILE A 1177 -6.68 13.14 10.17
N GLY A 1178 -6.31 13.62 8.98
CA GLY A 1178 -5.79 12.74 7.93
C GLY A 1178 -4.50 12.01 8.33
N GLN A 1179 -3.64 12.65 9.13
CA GLN A 1179 -2.45 11.99 9.71
C GLN A 1179 -2.83 10.92 10.72
N ILE A 1180 -3.88 11.15 11.53
CA ILE A 1180 -4.40 10.19 12.50
C ILE A 1180 -4.99 8.97 11.81
N GLU A 1181 -5.91 9.17 10.87
CA GLU A 1181 -6.55 8.10 10.09
C GLU A 1181 -5.53 7.28 9.32
N GLY A 1182 -4.60 7.96 8.63
CA GLY A 1182 -3.52 7.33 7.89
C GLY A 1182 -2.54 6.56 8.77
N GLY A 1183 -2.14 7.15 9.91
CA GLY A 1183 -1.25 6.52 10.88
C GLY A 1183 -1.87 5.27 11.45
N PHE A 1184 -3.09 5.37 11.96
CA PHE A 1184 -3.85 4.25 12.51
C PHE A 1184 -3.95 3.08 11.51
N MET A 1185 -4.34 3.36 10.26
CA MET A 1185 -4.45 2.31 9.24
C MET A 1185 -3.11 1.66 8.89
N GLN A 1186 -2.00 2.42 8.82
CA GLN A 1186 -0.67 1.84 8.63
C GLN A 1186 -0.24 0.97 9.83
N GLY A 1187 -0.58 1.38 11.05
CA GLY A 1187 -0.35 0.61 12.27
C GLY A 1187 -1.17 -0.68 12.30
N MET A 1188 -2.47 -0.59 12.03
CA MET A 1188 -3.35 -1.75 11.90
C MET A 1188 -2.78 -2.76 10.90
N GLY A 1189 -2.30 -2.29 9.74
CA GLY A 1189 -1.62 -3.13 8.75
C GLY A 1189 -0.44 -3.92 9.33
N LEU A 1190 0.45 -3.28 10.09
CA LEU A 1190 1.60 -3.93 10.76
C LEU A 1190 1.16 -5.10 11.65
N TYR A 1191 0.10 -4.91 12.44
CA TYR A 1191 -0.27 -5.89 13.46
C TYR A 1191 -1.18 -7.01 12.95
N THR A 1192 -1.84 -6.82 11.81
CA THR A 1192 -2.93 -7.73 11.39
C THR A 1192 -2.82 -8.29 9.97
N MET A 1193 -2.00 -7.72 9.07
CA MET A 1193 -2.05 -8.09 7.63
C MET A 1193 -0.69 -8.13 6.92
N GLU A 1194 0.18 -7.17 7.22
CA GLU A 1194 1.41 -6.95 6.48
C GLU A 1194 2.52 -7.92 6.93
N GLU A 1195 2.93 -8.82 6.04
CA GLU A 1195 3.92 -9.86 6.36
C GLU A 1195 5.06 -9.85 5.33
N LEU A 1196 6.30 -9.76 5.81
CA LEU A 1196 7.51 -9.97 5.01
C LEU A 1196 7.94 -11.43 5.10
N ILE A 1197 7.94 -12.16 3.98
CA ILE A 1197 8.25 -13.59 3.96
C ILE A 1197 9.63 -13.79 3.34
N TRP A 1198 10.58 -14.12 4.22
CA TRP A 1198 11.97 -14.38 3.88
C TRP A 1198 12.22 -15.88 3.76
N GLY A 1199 13.02 -16.29 2.78
CA GLY A 1199 13.60 -17.63 2.75
C GLY A 1199 14.65 -17.78 3.84
N ASP A 1200 14.51 -18.84 4.64
CA ASP A 1200 15.41 -19.20 5.72
C ASP A 1200 15.58 -20.73 5.78
N TYR A 1201 16.43 -21.20 6.68
CA TYR A 1201 16.72 -22.63 6.83
C TYR A 1201 15.68 -23.36 7.70
N THR A 1202 14.69 -22.67 8.27
CA THR A 1202 13.83 -23.19 9.33
C THR A 1202 12.34 -23.14 8.99
N ASN A 1203 11.79 -21.97 8.68
CA ASN A 1203 10.35 -21.73 8.54
C ASN A 1203 9.88 -21.73 7.07
N ASN A 1204 10.64 -21.12 6.17
CA ASN A 1204 10.24 -20.88 4.78
C ASN A 1204 11.20 -21.53 3.77
N LYS A 1205 11.47 -22.82 3.98
CA LYS A 1205 12.42 -23.62 3.17
C LYS A 1205 12.06 -23.74 1.69
N TRP A 1206 10.85 -23.38 1.30
CA TRP A 1206 10.39 -23.33 -0.10
C TRP A 1206 10.84 -22.07 -0.85
N ILE A 1207 11.49 -21.11 -0.16
CA ILE A 1207 12.12 -19.92 -0.73
C ILE A 1207 13.64 -20.06 -0.54
N GLU A 1208 14.42 -19.60 -1.52
CA GLU A 1208 15.89 -19.59 -1.41
C GLU A 1208 16.36 -18.75 -0.20
N PRO A 1209 17.38 -19.21 0.57
CA PRO A 1209 17.84 -18.50 1.75
C PRO A 1209 18.26 -17.05 1.50
N GLY A 1210 17.70 -16.12 2.27
CA GLY A 1210 17.93 -14.68 2.15
C GLY A 1210 17.10 -13.97 1.08
N GLU A 1211 16.30 -14.70 0.29
CA GLU A 1211 15.41 -14.10 -0.70
C GLU A 1211 14.08 -13.66 -0.08
N LEU A 1212 13.62 -12.48 -0.49
CA LEU A 1212 12.33 -11.92 -0.09
C LEU A 1212 11.25 -12.25 -1.11
N PHE A 1213 10.30 -13.11 -0.75
CA PHE A 1213 9.19 -13.48 -1.62
C PHE A 1213 8.18 -12.34 -1.81
N THR A 1214 7.90 -11.58 -0.74
CA THR A 1214 6.88 -10.52 -0.73
C THR A 1214 7.39 -9.20 -1.30
N SER A 1215 7.65 -9.17 -2.62
CA SER A 1215 8.29 -8.05 -3.33
C SER A 1215 7.34 -7.26 -4.26
N GLY A 1216 6.05 -7.21 -3.96
CA GLY A 1216 5.06 -6.45 -4.74
C GLY A 1216 3.63 -6.57 -4.18
N PRO A 1217 2.69 -5.68 -4.55
CA PRO A 1217 1.30 -5.72 -4.04
C PRO A 1217 0.58 -7.04 -4.26
N ASP A 1218 0.98 -7.86 -5.23
CA ASP A 1218 0.44 -9.21 -5.43
C ASP A 1218 0.68 -10.13 -4.22
N THR A 1219 1.80 -9.95 -3.52
CA THR A 1219 2.31 -10.83 -2.46
C THR A 1219 2.37 -10.15 -1.09
N TYR A 1220 2.62 -8.83 -1.05
CA TYR A 1220 2.63 -8.00 0.14
C TYR A 1220 1.34 -7.18 0.23
N LYS A 1221 0.53 -7.42 1.26
CA LYS A 1221 -0.82 -6.83 1.36
C LYS A 1221 -0.88 -5.73 2.42
N ILE A 1222 -0.83 -4.49 1.96
CA ILE A 1222 -1.21 -3.33 2.77
C ILE A 1222 -2.75 -3.23 2.89
N PRO A 1223 -3.29 -2.50 3.88
CA PRO A 1223 -4.73 -2.26 3.99
C PRO A 1223 -5.33 -1.64 2.72
N SER A 1224 -6.51 -2.12 2.35
CA SER A 1224 -7.36 -1.65 1.25
C SER A 1224 -8.61 -0.94 1.78
N PHE A 1225 -9.48 -0.46 0.88
CA PHE A 1225 -10.71 0.22 1.28
C PHE A 1225 -11.66 -0.68 2.10
N SER A 1226 -11.67 -2.01 1.89
CA SER A 1226 -12.54 -2.92 2.64
C SER A 1226 -12.08 -3.18 4.07
N ASP A 1227 -10.83 -2.82 4.36
CA ASP A 1227 -10.18 -3.04 5.65
C ASP A 1227 -10.34 -1.81 6.56
N THR A 1228 -10.87 -0.69 6.05
CA THR A 1228 -11.23 0.45 6.89
C THR A 1228 -12.28 0.06 7.91
N PRO A 1229 -12.26 0.66 9.12
CA PRO A 1229 -13.36 0.53 10.07
C PRO A 1229 -14.70 0.81 9.38
N ILE A 1230 -15.71 -0.01 9.70
CA ILE A 1230 -17.07 0.24 9.22
C ILE A 1230 -17.60 1.54 9.83
N ASP A 1231 -17.36 1.79 11.12
CA ASP A 1231 -17.59 3.09 11.78
C ASP A 1231 -16.25 3.66 12.24
N PHE A 1232 -15.78 4.74 11.60
CA PHE A 1232 -14.48 5.35 11.90
C PHE A 1232 -14.65 6.75 12.52
N ARG A 1233 -14.34 6.90 13.81
CA ARG A 1233 -14.48 8.15 14.54
C ARG A 1233 -13.14 8.69 15.01
N VAL A 1234 -12.87 9.96 14.68
CA VAL A 1234 -11.63 10.64 15.10
C VAL A 1234 -11.98 11.97 15.75
N SER A 1235 -11.50 12.15 16.97
CA SER A 1235 -11.71 13.37 17.76
C SER A 1235 -10.37 13.96 18.22
N LEU A 1236 -10.30 15.28 18.24
CA LEU A 1236 -9.14 16.01 18.75
C LEU A 1236 -9.46 16.54 20.16
N LEU A 1237 -8.54 16.35 21.11
CA LEU A 1237 -8.73 16.74 22.51
C LEU A 1237 -8.92 18.26 22.64
N SER A 1238 -10.00 18.68 23.30
CA SER A 1238 -10.29 20.10 23.53
C SER A 1238 -9.46 20.68 24.69
N ASN A 1239 -9.22 22.00 24.66
CA ASN A 1239 -8.55 22.75 25.73
C ASN A 1239 -7.18 22.18 26.13
N SER A 1240 -6.42 21.66 25.15
CA SER A 1240 -5.04 21.21 25.35
C SER A 1240 -4.08 22.23 24.75
N PHE A 1241 -3.17 22.75 25.57
CA PHE A 1241 -2.19 23.77 25.17
C PHE A 1241 -0.77 23.23 25.31
N ASN A 1242 0.09 23.50 24.32
CA ASN A 1242 1.50 23.11 24.35
C ASN A 1242 2.43 24.31 24.12
N PRO A 1243 2.79 25.08 25.16
CA PRO A 1243 3.58 26.31 24.98
C PRO A 1243 5.00 26.06 24.40
N ARG A 1244 5.44 24.81 24.31
CA ARG A 1244 6.77 24.42 23.80
C ARG A 1244 6.86 24.35 22.26
N ALA A 1245 5.74 24.48 21.56
CA ALA A 1245 5.68 24.40 20.09
C ALA A 1245 4.95 25.60 19.49
N VAL A 1246 5.14 25.79 18.18
CA VAL A 1246 4.55 26.91 17.43
C VAL A 1246 3.03 26.91 17.56
N TYR A 1247 2.44 28.05 17.97
CA TYR A 1247 1.00 28.22 18.20
C TYR A 1247 0.34 27.14 19.08
N SER A 1248 1.08 26.58 20.03
CA SER A 1248 0.58 25.55 20.95
C SER A 1248 0.19 24.21 20.30
N SER A 1249 0.72 23.89 19.12
CA SER A 1249 0.45 22.62 18.42
C SER A 1249 1.24 21.43 18.99
N LYS A 1250 0.95 20.22 18.52
CA LYS A 1250 1.76 19.02 18.75
C LYS A 1250 2.03 18.24 17.47
N GLY A 1251 3.18 17.57 17.42
CA GLY A 1251 3.59 16.67 16.35
C GLY A 1251 2.71 15.42 16.33
N ILE A 1252 2.07 15.17 15.19
CA ILE A 1252 1.09 14.08 15.02
C ILE A 1252 1.47 13.09 13.91
N GLY A 1253 2.65 13.26 13.33
CA GLY A 1253 3.15 12.40 12.25
C GLY A 1253 3.17 10.95 12.68
N GLU A 1254 3.87 10.58 13.74
CA GLU A 1254 4.07 9.19 14.13
C GLU A 1254 3.15 8.65 15.23
N PRO A 1255 2.74 9.42 16.25
CA PRO A 1255 1.99 8.89 17.39
C PRO A 1255 0.75 8.04 17.05
N PRO A 1256 -0.10 8.44 16.07
CA PRO A 1256 -1.31 7.66 15.74
C PRO A 1256 -1.02 6.29 15.12
N PHE A 1257 0.19 6.06 14.60
CA PHE A 1257 0.58 4.74 14.10
C PHE A 1257 0.52 3.69 15.20
N VAL A 1258 0.94 4.04 16.41
CA VAL A 1258 0.98 3.11 17.55
C VAL A 1258 -0.42 2.68 17.97
N LEU A 1259 -1.43 3.55 17.79
CA LEU A 1259 -2.82 3.23 18.13
C LEU A 1259 -3.41 2.08 17.31
N GLY A 1260 -2.78 1.72 16.18
CA GLY A 1260 -3.15 0.54 15.42
C GLY A 1260 -3.08 -0.77 16.23
N ILE A 1261 -2.32 -0.82 17.34
CA ILE A 1261 -2.23 -1.99 18.25
C ILE A 1261 -3.59 -2.37 18.84
N SER A 1262 -4.52 -1.40 18.93
CA SER A 1262 -5.85 -1.67 19.45
C SER A 1262 -6.63 -2.65 18.56
N ALA A 1263 -6.44 -2.59 17.24
CA ALA A 1263 -7.12 -3.45 16.26
C ALA A 1263 -6.42 -4.82 16.16
#